data_AF-A0A7X5IFS1-F1
#
_entry.id   AF-A0A7X5IFS1-F1
#
_cell.length_a   1.000
_cell.length_b   1.000
_cell.length_c   1.000
_cell.angle_alpha   90.00
_cell.angle_beta   90.00
_cell.angle_gamma   90.00
#
_symmetry.space_group_name_H-M   'P 1'
#
loop_
_entity.id
_entity.type
_entity.pdbx_description
1 polymer ?
#
loop_
_entity_poly.entity_id
_entity_poly.type
_entity_poly.pdbx_seq_one_letter_code
_entity_poly.pdbx_strand_id
1 'polypeptide(L)'
;EAAASPRAAATLRGVVAGTDAMRAAPGAGFRSDIGFTTALVTEPPVLIAKAHHGSVSKEKRLQVERELKAGELPCVVATSSLELGIDMGSIDLVLQVAAPPSVASGLQRVGRANHQVGGRSQGVIFPRTRVEVIDAAVMAEGMEAGAIESTRLVENALDVLAQQTVAAVSAAPDGLPADAWLATVRRSACYADLGRRSFEGVLDMLAGRYASGEVAEFSPRILWDRETGLLKPRPASQRLAVTASGTIPDRGMFSVVLPEGDARQGRRRVGELDEEMVMESRVGDIIALGTSTWRIKEIGADRVTVEAAPGRAARLPFWHGDAPSRPFEAGCARGAFVRALDGGVGRGASEDDACESTEHASRVQAASDGEDPLLSTALRERLRADGLDESARRNLAALIAAQRESTGAVPTDRRLVVERCEDETGDWRLILHAPFGRRVHEPWALAVAHRITTTLGFDPQVSAADDGILIRVPLDEDSLPGSELFLFDPDELEAIVRERVGFTALFAARFRECAARALLMSPTAPGKRAPLWQQRLKGGQLLEAARQEEDFPIILEALRECLRDVFDLPALREVMDGLRSGAIKMSEARTGAPSPFAAPLVFGYLGEHLYEGDLPHAERQASLLAVDPALLGELVGAGAIEDVLDDGVVAQVLAELQRTAAGWQVRGAEGVADLLRELGPLTVEEVAARLELPEGAVAPAEAAAQMLTQLNAERRTFPLALGGARKWAAADDGPRLRAVLGVPVPSWALVPGVGPRDGKAWEDAGDKLLDGLVARFARTHTLFGTGDAAAALGLGPALAAESLERLAAAGRLTRLGADRWVDGGVLRRLRSRSLARAREAVRPVDASAYVRFLLARQEVVRPGEPALSGIDGVAAVIAQFEGAALSMAQWEGDVFPARVLDYRPGMLDELVASGEVLWAASTVAGSRVVAFYPTDSPLAPLPVDGEAGLASPVISEPGCPEGRASSLDADVRRALADVGPVPFRLLAEHVARTASVPAPTDREVAEALERLVWA
;
A
#
# COMPACT_ATOMS: atom_id res chain seq x y z
N GLU A 1 -34.85 63.88 41.76
CA GLU A 1 -34.38 63.05 42.89
C GLU A 1 -34.63 61.59 42.51
N ALA A 2 -33.69 60.65 42.47
CA ALA A 2 -32.27 60.61 42.75
C ALA A 2 -31.63 59.51 41.84
N ALA A 3 -30.33 59.64 41.57
CA ALA A 3 -29.53 58.80 40.68
C ALA A 3 -29.12 57.44 41.28
N ALA A 4 -28.86 56.43 40.43
CA ALA A 4 -27.84 55.39 40.65
C ALA A 4 -27.47 54.62 39.35
N SER A 5 -26.19 54.28 39.26
CA SER A 5 -25.39 53.78 38.11
C SER A 5 -25.49 52.25 37.86
N PRO A 6 -24.85 51.71 36.79
CA PRO A 6 -25.20 50.46 36.10
C PRO A 6 -24.29 49.23 36.37
N ARG A 7 -24.64 48.11 35.71
CA ARG A 7 -23.84 46.89 35.42
C ARG A 7 -23.50 45.96 36.60
N ALA A 8 -24.39 44.99 36.83
CA ALA A 8 -24.04 43.73 37.47
C ALA A 8 -23.50 42.75 36.43
N ALA A 9 -22.27 42.26 36.64
CA ALA A 9 -21.65 41.19 35.87
C ALA A 9 -22.49 39.91 35.97
N ALA A 10 -23.05 39.48 34.84
CA ALA A 10 -23.73 38.19 34.73
C ALA A 10 -22.69 37.07 34.85
N THR A 11 -22.69 36.44 36.03
CA THR A 11 -21.84 35.32 36.40
C THR A 11 -22.23 34.09 35.58
N LEU A 12 -21.24 33.47 34.91
CA LEU A 12 -21.34 32.17 34.25
C LEU A 12 -21.85 31.11 35.24
N ARG A 13 -23.15 30.80 35.21
CA ARG A 13 -23.72 29.61 35.86
C ARG A 13 -23.71 28.48 34.84
N GLY A 14 -22.79 27.54 34.97
CA GLY A 14 -22.79 26.31 34.16
C GLY A 14 -21.46 25.54 34.19
N VAL A 15 -20.33 26.25 34.21
CA VAL A 15 -19.05 25.63 34.51
C VAL A 15 -18.92 25.59 36.03
N VAL A 16 -18.94 24.39 36.63
CA VAL A 16 -18.35 24.22 37.96
C VAL A 16 -16.87 24.54 37.76
N ALA A 17 -16.50 25.81 37.98
CA ALA A 17 -15.13 26.16 38.27
C ALA A 17 -14.72 25.22 39.38
N GLY A 18 -13.72 24.37 39.12
CA GLY A 18 -13.24 23.38 40.07
C GLY A 18 -13.18 24.01 41.45
N THR A 19 -13.74 23.30 42.43
CA THR A 19 -13.75 23.64 43.86
C THR A 19 -12.50 24.44 44.24
N ASP A 20 -12.63 25.45 45.12
CA ASP A 20 -11.54 26.33 45.57
C ASP A 20 -10.20 25.63 45.91
N ALA A 21 -10.21 24.32 46.16
CA ALA A 21 -9.04 23.45 46.18
C ALA A 21 -8.14 23.53 44.92
N MET A 22 -8.67 23.78 43.72
CA MET A 22 -7.89 23.83 42.47
C MET A 22 -7.30 25.23 42.19
N ARG A 23 -7.87 26.29 42.78
CA ARG A 23 -7.27 27.64 42.79
C ARG A 23 -6.14 27.78 43.81
N ALA A 24 -6.16 26.98 44.88
CA ALA A 24 -5.12 26.94 45.91
C ALA A 24 -3.94 26.01 45.55
N ALA A 25 -4.03 25.23 44.47
CA ALA A 25 -2.89 24.49 43.94
C ALA A 25 -1.93 25.50 43.27
N PRO A 26 -0.62 25.49 43.61
CA PRO A 26 0.33 26.43 43.03
C PRO A 26 0.30 26.31 41.51
N GLY A 27 0.31 27.46 40.83
CA GLY A 27 0.29 27.59 39.37
C GLY A 27 1.48 26.90 38.70
N ALA A 28 1.42 25.58 38.60
CA ALA A 28 2.26 24.81 37.70
C ALA A 28 1.54 24.80 36.35
N GLY A 29 1.91 25.73 35.47
CA GLY A 29 1.73 25.49 34.05
C GLY A 29 2.45 24.18 33.72
N PHE A 30 1.70 23.17 33.30
CA PHE A 30 2.31 21.90 32.91
C PHE A 30 2.98 22.10 31.56
N ARG A 31 4.30 21.90 31.54
CA ARG A 31 5.09 21.91 30.31
C ARG A 31 4.65 20.74 29.43
N SER A 32 4.61 20.93 28.11
CA SER A 32 4.16 19.92 27.15
C SER A 32 5.14 18.76 26.95
N ASP A 33 6.23 18.72 27.72
CA ASP A 33 7.28 17.70 27.69
C ASP A 33 7.06 16.58 28.71
N ILE A 34 6.01 16.67 29.54
CA ILE A 34 5.69 15.65 30.54
C ILE A 34 4.83 14.58 29.85
N GLY A 35 5.34 13.34 29.81
CA GLY A 35 4.70 12.19 29.18
C GLY A 35 3.33 11.78 29.74
N PHE A 36 2.89 10.56 29.39
CA PHE A 36 1.53 10.06 29.61
C PHE A 36 0.94 10.34 31.01
N THR A 37 -0.22 11.00 31.03
CA THR A 37 -0.99 11.39 32.22
C THR A 37 -1.57 10.22 33.01
N THR A 38 -1.51 8.99 32.49
CA THR A 38 -1.99 7.77 33.14
C THR A 38 -1.22 7.40 34.41
N ALA A 39 0.01 7.90 34.58
CA ALA A 39 0.79 7.69 35.81
C ALA A 39 0.35 8.59 36.98
N LEU A 40 -0.61 9.50 36.77
CA LEU A 40 -1.03 10.53 37.74
C LEU A 40 -2.40 10.27 38.36
N VAL A 41 -3.08 9.15 38.01
CA VAL A 41 -4.41 8.81 38.52
C VAL A 41 -4.30 7.76 39.61
N THR A 42 -4.53 8.16 40.86
CA THR A 42 -4.47 7.29 42.06
C THR A 42 -5.81 6.66 42.45
N GLU A 43 -6.92 7.11 41.86
CA GLU A 43 -8.30 6.68 42.18
C GLU A 43 -8.91 5.79 41.07
N PRO A 44 -9.90 4.93 41.38
CA PRO A 44 -10.55 4.09 40.38
C PRO A 44 -11.16 4.97 39.26
N PRO A 45 -11.01 4.58 37.98
CA PRO A 45 -11.32 5.46 36.86
C PRO A 45 -12.83 5.69 36.76
N VAL A 46 -13.28 6.89 37.13
CA VAL A 46 -14.60 7.38 36.74
C VAL A 46 -14.59 7.58 35.22
N LEU A 47 -15.52 6.93 34.52
CA LEU A 47 -15.60 7.03 33.07
C LEU A 47 -16.20 8.38 32.66
N ILE A 48 -15.33 9.34 32.34
CA ILE A 48 -15.73 10.71 31.99
C ILE A 48 -16.01 10.91 30.51
N ALA A 49 -15.45 10.08 29.62
CA ALA A 49 -15.61 10.22 28.17
C ALA A 49 -15.61 8.88 27.42
N LYS A 50 -16.28 8.84 26.26
CA LYS A 50 -16.24 7.72 25.30
C LYS A 50 -15.88 8.21 23.89
N ALA A 51 -15.25 7.34 23.10
CA ALA A 51 -14.88 7.64 21.72
C ALA A 51 -16.03 7.35 20.74
N HIS A 52 -16.16 8.17 19.69
CA HIS A 52 -17.14 7.99 18.61
C HIS A 52 -16.51 8.27 17.24
N HIS A 53 -16.23 7.24 16.45
CA HIS A 53 -15.69 7.35 15.09
C HIS A 53 -16.10 6.15 14.23
N GLY A 54 -15.90 6.23 12.90
CA GLY A 54 -16.36 5.22 11.95
C GLY A 54 -15.89 3.78 12.23
N SER A 55 -14.68 3.64 12.78
CA SER A 55 -14.08 2.34 13.14
C SER A 55 -14.67 1.71 14.43
N VAL A 56 -15.53 2.42 15.15
CA VAL A 56 -16.28 1.87 16.29
C VAL A 56 -17.53 1.12 15.79
N SER A 57 -17.77 -0.07 16.34
CA SER A 57 -18.95 -0.90 16.01
C SER A 57 -20.26 -0.11 16.10
N LYS A 58 -21.20 -0.43 15.22
CA LYS A 58 -22.52 0.23 15.16
C LYS A 58 -23.24 0.17 16.50
N GLU A 59 -23.21 -0.98 17.19
CA GLU A 59 -23.87 -1.16 18.48
C GLU A 59 -23.27 -0.25 19.54
N LYS A 60 -21.94 -0.08 19.52
CA LYS A 60 -21.25 0.77 20.50
C LYS A 60 -21.49 2.25 20.22
N ARG A 61 -21.53 2.66 18.94
CA ARG A 61 -21.91 4.03 18.55
C ARG A 61 -23.33 4.37 19.01
N LEU A 62 -24.31 3.51 18.73
CA LEU A 62 -25.70 3.68 19.20
C LEU A 62 -25.81 3.72 20.74
N GLN A 63 -24.98 2.95 21.45
CA GLN A 63 -24.91 3.03 22.91
C GLN A 63 -24.42 4.41 23.36
N VAL A 64 -23.30 4.90 22.80
CA VAL A 64 -22.73 6.22 23.12
C VAL A 64 -23.71 7.34 22.80
N GLU A 65 -24.38 7.29 21.65
CA GLU A 65 -25.40 8.25 21.24
C GLU A 65 -26.57 8.30 22.24
N ARG A 66 -27.05 7.14 22.71
CA ARG A 66 -28.15 7.07 23.69
C ARG A 66 -27.74 7.62 25.05
N GLU A 67 -26.58 7.21 25.56
CA GLU A 67 -26.07 7.67 26.87
C GLU A 67 -25.79 9.18 26.85
N LEU A 68 -25.25 9.70 25.75
CA LEU A 68 -25.03 11.13 25.55
C LEU A 68 -26.37 11.88 25.55
N LYS A 69 -27.36 11.39 24.78
CA LYS A 69 -28.70 11.99 24.71
C LYS A 69 -29.45 11.94 26.04
N ALA A 70 -29.22 10.90 26.85
CA ALA A 70 -29.80 10.77 28.19
C ALA A 70 -29.09 11.64 29.25
N GLY A 71 -27.92 12.21 28.94
CA GLY A 71 -27.09 12.96 29.89
C GLY A 71 -26.32 12.07 30.88
N GLU A 72 -26.28 10.75 30.63
CA GLU A 72 -25.55 9.78 31.45
C GLU A 72 -24.04 9.81 31.17
N LEU A 73 -23.66 10.24 29.96
CA LEU A 73 -22.27 10.39 29.53
C LEU A 73 -21.87 11.88 29.53
N PRO A 74 -20.90 12.31 30.37
CA PRO A 74 -20.51 13.71 30.45
C PRO A 74 -19.82 14.25 29.20
N CYS A 75 -19.08 13.40 28.47
CA CYS A 75 -18.28 13.84 27.32
C CYS A 75 -18.19 12.74 26.25
N VAL A 76 -18.18 13.15 24.99
CA VAL A 76 -17.87 12.28 23.85
C VAL A 76 -16.71 12.89 23.06
N VAL A 77 -15.73 12.06 22.71
CA VAL A 77 -14.62 12.43 21.82
C VAL A 77 -14.96 11.87 20.44
N ALA A 78 -15.29 12.73 19.49
CA ALA A 78 -15.80 12.31 18.19
C ALA A 78 -14.99 12.88 17.02
N THR A 79 -15.00 12.16 15.89
CA THR A 79 -14.59 12.69 14.58
C THR A 79 -15.76 13.40 13.89
N SER A 80 -15.68 13.64 12.57
CA SER A 80 -16.80 14.14 11.75
C SER A 80 -18.06 13.28 11.78
N SER A 81 -18.01 12.09 12.39
CA SER A 81 -19.17 11.21 12.59
C SER A 81 -20.33 11.82 13.39
N LEU A 82 -20.09 12.85 14.21
CA LEU A 82 -21.12 13.61 14.93
C LEU A 82 -21.28 15.05 14.43
N GLU A 83 -20.70 15.38 13.28
CA GLU A 83 -20.74 16.73 12.70
C GLU A 83 -22.13 17.07 12.14
N LEU A 84 -22.80 16.09 11.52
CA LEU A 84 -24.08 16.25 10.83
C LEU A 84 -25.19 15.40 11.46
N GLY A 85 -26.37 15.99 11.62
CA GLY A 85 -27.63 15.25 11.58
C GLY A 85 -28.12 14.59 12.88
N ILE A 86 -27.60 14.96 14.05
CA ILE A 86 -28.12 14.43 15.32
C ILE A 86 -28.42 15.56 16.30
N ASP A 87 -29.67 15.61 16.76
CA ASP A 87 -30.12 16.49 17.82
C ASP A 87 -29.81 15.86 19.18
N MET A 88 -28.73 16.35 19.80
CA MET A 88 -28.24 15.92 21.10
C MET A 88 -28.46 17.05 22.10
N GLY A 89 -29.73 17.26 22.47
CA GLY A 89 -30.17 18.41 23.29
C GLY A 89 -29.57 18.51 24.71
N SER A 90 -28.70 17.57 25.12
CA SER A 90 -27.96 17.60 26.37
C SER A 90 -26.59 18.29 26.26
N ILE A 91 -26.09 18.59 25.06
CA ILE A 91 -24.76 19.17 24.86
C ILE A 91 -24.85 20.68 25.06
N ASP A 92 -24.11 21.20 26.03
CA ASP A 92 -24.01 22.64 26.34
C ASP A 92 -22.68 23.26 25.88
N LEU A 93 -21.65 22.45 25.61
CA LEU A 93 -20.30 22.87 25.22
C LEU A 93 -19.68 21.94 24.18
N VAL A 94 -19.01 22.54 23.18
CA VAL A 94 -18.17 21.82 22.20
C VAL A 94 -16.71 22.21 22.38
N LEU A 95 -15.84 21.20 22.52
CA LEU A 95 -14.39 21.39 22.55
C LEU A 95 -13.80 20.96 21.20
N GLN A 96 -13.31 21.93 20.43
CA GLN A 96 -12.70 21.70 19.12
C GLN A 96 -11.19 21.65 19.28
N VAL A 97 -10.60 20.46 19.23
CA VAL A 97 -9.14 20.27 19.22
C VAL A 97 -8.63 20.45 17.80
N ALA A 98 -7.56 21.23 17.61
CA ALA A 98 -7.10 21.74 16.32
C ALA A 98 -8.06 22.76 15.69
N ALA A 99 -7.57 23.55 14.73
CA ALA A 99 -8.47 24.37 13.92
C ALA A 99 -9.47 23.45 13.19
N PRO A 100 -10.77 23.83 13.10
CA PRO A 100 -11.71 23.05 12.28
C PRO A 100 -11.23 23.05 10.82
N PRO A 101 -11.52 21.99 10.05
CA PRO A 101 -11.02 21.86 8.67
C PRO A 101 -11.62 22.92 7.72
N SER A 102 -12.76 23.50 8.10
CA SER A 102 -13.43 24.58 7.39
C SER A 102 -14.31 25.38 8.36
N VAL A 103 -14.64 26.62 7.99
CA VAL A 103 -15.58 27.48 8.72
C VAL A 103 -16.95 26.80 8.79
N ALA A 104 -17.40 26.21 7.68
CA ALA A 104 -18.67 25.46 7.64
C ALA A 104 -18.67 24.28 8.63
N SER A 105 -17.56 23.53 8.71
CA SER A 105 -17.40 22.42 9.66
C SER A 105 -17.39 22.93 11.10
N GLY A 106 -16.67 24.03 11.36
CA GLY A 106 -16.65 24.70 12.67
C GLY A 106 -18.05 25.10 13.14
N LEU A 107 -18.85 25.74 12.26
CA LEU A 107 -20.23 26.10 12.53
C LEU A 107 -21.12 24.88 12.81
N GLN A 108 -21.00 23.81 12.01
CA GLN A 108 -21.78 22.58 12.21
C GLN A 108 -21.44 21.88 13.53
N ARG A 109 -20.16 21.85 13.90
CA ARG A 109 -19.66 21.23 15.14
C ARG A 109 -20.05 22.04 16.35
N VAL A 110 -19.73 23.33 16.39
CA VAL A 110 -20.08 24.20 17.52
C VAL A 110 -21.59 24.35 17.66
N GLY A 111 -22.33 24.34 16.53
CA GLY A 111 -23.78 24.31 16.51
C GLY A 111 -24.43 23.11 17.20
N ARG A 112 -23.66 22.07 17.58
CA ARG A 112 -24.16 20.96 18.42
C ARG A 112 -24.41 21.39 19.86
N ALA A 113 -23.69 22.39 20.36
CA ALA A 113 -23.91 22.95 21.69
C ALA A 113 -25.19 23.80 21.70
N ASN A 114 -26.02 23.60 22.72
CA ASN A 114 -27.30 24.28 22.94
C ASN A 114 -28.16 24.31 21.68
N HIS A 115 -28.26 23.18 20.99
CA HIS A 115 -28.96 23.01 19.71
C HIS A 115 -30.49 23.09 19.88
N GLN A 116 -30.98 24.28 20.20
CA GLN A 116 -32.39 24.63 20.36
C GLN A 116 -32.66 26.01 19.77
N VAL A 117 -33.89 26.28 19.35
CA VAL A 117 -34.25 27.59 18.78
C VAL A 117 -34.00 28.70 19.82
N GLY A 118 -33.16 29.67 19.47
CA GLY A 118 -32.73 30.75 20.36
C GLY A 118 -31.64 30.37 21.38
N GLY A 119 -31.16 29.12 21.37
CA GLY A 119 -29.99 28.70 22.12
C GLY A 119 -28.71 29.35 21.59
N ARG A 120 -27.80 29.72 22.49
CA ARG A 120 -26.46 30.21 22.12
C ARG A 120 -25.48 29.04 22.13
N SER A 121 -24.98 28.67 20.97
CA SER A 121 -23.95 27.65 20.86
C SER A 121 -22.64 28.13 21.47
N GLN A 122 -22.04 27.29 22.31
CA GLN A 122 -20.78 27.57 22.98
C GLN A 122 -19.72 26.57 22.52
N GLY A 123 -18.60 27.10 22.02
CA GLY A 123 -17.47 26.31 21.56
C GLY A 123 -16.15 26.91 22.03
N VAL A 124 -15.16 26.05 22.31
CA VAL A 124 -13.78 26.47 22.61
C VAL A 124 -12.82 25.72 21.70
N ILE A 125 -11.94 26.45 21.01
CA ILE A 125 -10.95 25.88 20.10
C ILE A 125 -9.59 25.79 20.83
N PHE A 126 -8.96 24.61 20.77
CA PHE A 126 -7.65 24.34 21.36
C PHE A 126 -6.62 24.03 20.26
N PRO A 127 -5.76 25.01 19.90
CA PRO A 127 -4.66 24.79 18.97
C PRO A 127 -3.63 23.79 19.53
N ARG A 128 -3.06 22.95 18.67
CA ARG A 128 -2.02 21.97 19.05
C ARG A 128 -0.61 22.53 18.96
N THR A 129 -0.40 23.47 18.03
CA THR A 129 0.89 24.13 17.81
C THR A 129 0.74 25.64 17.90
N ARG A 130 1.87 26.36 18.06
CA ARG A 130 1.87 27.82 18.11
C ARG A 130 1.35 28.46 16.82
N VAL A 131 1.70 27.87 15.66
CA VAL A 131 1.26 28.37 14.35
C VAL A 131 -0.24 28.15 14.14
N GLU A 132 -0.78 27.03 14.64
CA GLU A 132 -2.20 26.70 14.53
C GLU A 132 -3.11 27.67 15.32
N VAL A 133 -2.57 28.48 16.24
CA VAL A 133 -3.32 29.56 16.89
C VAL A 133 -3.82 30.58 15.87
N ILE A 134 -3.07 30.83 14.80
CA ILE A 134 -3.47 31.71 13.70
C ILE A 134 -4.70 31.13 13.00
N ASP A 135 -4.64 29.85 12.62
CA ASP A 135 -5.73 29.18 11.92
C ASP A 135 -6.98 29.09 12.80
N ALA A 136 -6.83 28.80 14.10
CA ALA A 136 -7.94 28.79 15.04
C ALA A 136 -8.63 30.16 15.17
N ALA A 137 -7.86 31.25 15.24
CA ALA A 137 -8.40 32.60 15.30
C ALA A 137 -9.14 32.98 13.99
N VAL A 138 -8.55 32.67 12.84
CA VAL A 138 -9.16 32.91 11.52
C VAL A 138 -10.46 32.13 11.35
N MET A 139 -10.49 30.86 11.78
CA MET A 139 -11.71 30.05 11.74
C MET A 139 -12.79 30.60 12.68
N ALA A 140 -12.42 31.05 13.89
CA ALA A 140 -13.37 31.68 14.81
C ALA A 140 -13.96 32.98 14.24
N GLU A 141 -13.12 33.89 13.71
CA GLU A 141 -13.57 35.12 13.03
C GLU A 141 -14.49 34.78 11.84
N GLY A 142 -14.13 33.78 11.04
CA GLY A 142 -14.93 33.32 9.92
C GLY A 142 -16.29 32.75 10.34
N MET A 143 -16.34 32.00 11.44
CA MET A 143 -17.57 31.46 12.01
C MET A 143 -18.50 32.57 12.49
N GLU A 144 -17.99 33.59 13.18
CA GLU A 144 -18.78 34.74 13.61
C GLU A 144 -19.30 35.58 12.45
N ALA A 145 -18.49 35.75 11.40
CA ALA A 145 -18.86 36.48 10.19
C ALA A 145 -19.77 35.68 9.25
N GLY A 146 -19.93 34.36 9.46
CA GLY A 146 -20.62 33.48 8.53
C GLY A 146 -19.91 33.33 7.17
N ALA A 147 -18.59 33.53 7.15
CA ALA A 147 -17.74 33.46 5.96
C ALA A 147 -17.42 32.01 5.59
N ILE A 148 -18.46 31.25 5.27
CA ILE A 148 -18.33 29.86 4.81
C ILE A 148 -17.73 29.80 3.40
N GLU A 149 -17.02 28.72 3.13
CA GLU A 149 -16.34 28.47 1.87
C GLU A 149 -17.33 28.27 0.71
N SER A 150 -16.94 28.68 -0.49
CA SER A 150 -17.71 28.42 -1.70
C SER A 150 -17.74 26.92 -2.06
N THR A 151 -18.93 26.36 -2.26
CA THR A 151 -19.12 24.98 -2.77
C THR A 151 -19.30 24.99 -4.28
N ARG A 152 -18.48 24.23 -5.01
CA ARG A 152 -18.62 24.04 -6.46
C ARG A 152 -19.16 22.63 -6.75
N LEU A 153 -20.08 22.54 -7.70
CA LEU A 153 -20.54 21.26 -8.21
C LEU A 153 -19.44 20.63 -9.07
N VAL A 154 -19.24 19.33 -8.93
CA VAL A 154 -18.36 18.57 -9.84
C VAL A 154 -19.13 18.38 -11.15
N GLU A 155 -18.59 18.94 -12.23
CA GLU A 155 -19.19 18.88 -13.56
C GLU A 155 -18.61 17.73 -14.37
N ASN A 156 -19.48 17.02 -15.10
CA ASN A 156 -19.15 16.03 -16.12
C ASN A 156 -18.21 14.90 -15.67
N ALA A 157 -18.31 14.46 -14.41
CA ALA A 157 -17.55 13.32 -13.88
C ALA A 157 -17.83 12.03 -14.69
N LEU A 158 -16.92 11.65 -15.58
CA LEU A 158 -17.15 10.58 -16.57
C LEU A 158 -17.11 9.18 -15.95
N ASP A 159 -16.36 9.00 -14.86
CA ASP A 159 -16.28 7.78 -14.07
C ASP A 159 -17.62 7.46 -13.37
N VAL A 160 -18.27 8.47 -12.77
CA VAL A 160 -19.61 8.37 -12.18
C VAL A 160 -20.66 8.14 -13.26
N LEU A 161 -20.53 8.82 -14.41
CA LEU A 161 -21.40 8.59 -15.56
C LEU A 161 -21.31 7.13 -16.04
N ALA A 162 -20.10 6.57 -16.09
CA ALA A 162 -19.88 5.18 -16.47
C ALA A 162 -20.59 4.22 -15.50
N GLN A 163 -20.38 4.42 -14.19
CA GLN A 163 -21.03 3.64 -13.13
C GLN A 163 -22.57 3.68 -13.25
N GLN A 164 -23.14 4.87 -13.37
CA GLN A 164 -24.59 5.07 -13.46
C GLN A 164 -25.17 4.52 -14.77
N THR A 165 -24.41 4.59 -15.86
CA THR A 165 -24.83 4.01 -17.15
C THR A 165 -24.94 2.49 -17.05
N VAL A 166 -23.94 1.81 -16.46
CA VAL A 166 -24.01 0.35 -16.25
C VAL A 166 -25.20 -0.01 -15.35
N ALA A 167 -25.46 0.77 -14.30
CA ALA A 167 -26.62 0.56 -13.43
C ALA A 167 -27.96 0.76 -14.16
N ALA A 168 -28.12 1.84 -14.92
CA ALA A 168 -29.34 2.16 -15.65
C ALA A 168 -29.64 1.12 -16.74
N VAL A 169 -28.63 0.70 -17.50
CA VAL A 169 -28.76 -0.35 -18.52
C VAL A 169 -29.11 -1.70 -17.87
N SER A 170 -28.54 -2.00 -16.69
CA SER A 170 -28.88 -3.22 -15.93
C SER A 170 -30.31 -3.24 -15.41
N ALA A 171 -30.94 -2.08 -15.21
CA ALA A 171 -32.34 -1.96 -14.81
C ALA A 171 -33.32 -2.06 -16.00
N ALA A 172 -32.83 -2.00 -17.25
CA ALA A 172 -33.62 -2.03 -18.47
C ALA A 172 -33.23 -3.25 -19.34
N PRO A 173 -33.66 -4.47 -18.98
CA PRO A 173 -33.26 -5.70 -19.69
C PRO A 173 -33.71 -5.73 -21.17
N ASP A 174 -34.84 -5.08 -21.49
CA ASP A 174 -35.36 -4.98 -22.87
C ASP A 174 -34.56 -3.98 -23.73
N GLY A 175 -33.64 -3.23 -23.12
CA GLY A 175 -32.76 -2.26 -23.75
C GLY A 175 -33.13 -0.80 -23.44
N LEU A 176 -32.10 0.05 -23.37
CA LEU A 176 -32.21 1.47 -23.07
C LEU A 176 -31.69 2.29 -24.28
N PRO A 177 -32.52 3.12 -24.93
CA PRO A 177 -32.04 3.98 -26.01
C PRO A 177 -31.00 4.99 -25.50
N ALA A 178 -29.83 5.04 -26.13
CA ALA A 178 -28.71 5.89 -25.71
C ALA A 178 -29.07 7.39 -25.68
N ASP A 179 -29.86 7.86 -26.64
CA ASP A 179 -30.33 9.26 -26.69
C ASP A 179 -31.29 9.61 -25.55
N ALA A 180 -32.19 8.69 -25.19
CA ALA A 180 -33.10 8.87 -24.06
C ALA A 180 -32.33 8.89 -22.74
N TRP A 181 -31.26 8.10 -22.65
CA TRP A 181 -30.35 8.11 -21.51
C TRP A 181 -29.58 9.42 -21.42
N LEU A 182 -28.96 9.90 -22.51
CA LEU A 182 -28.27 11.19 -22.54
C LEU A 182 -29.20 12.35 -22.15
N ALA A 183 -30.44 12.37 -22.68
CA ALA A 183 -31.44 13.37 -22.32
C ALA A 183 -31.82 13.30 -20.83
N THR A 184 -31.77 12.12 -20.22
CA THR A 184 -32.00 11.92 -18.78
C THR A 184 -30.83 12.41 -17.95
N VAL A 185 -29.61 12.05 -18.33
CA VAL A 185 -28.37 12.51 -17.67
C VAL A 185 -28.29 14.04 -17.67
N ARG A 186 -28.59 14.69 -18.80
CA ARG A 186 -28.59 16.17 -18.92
C ARG A 186 -29.64 16.90 -18.09
N ARG A 187 -30.61 16.20 -17.48
CA ARG A 187 -31.52 16.82 -16.50
C ARG A 187 -30.87 17.05 -15.14
N SER A 188 -29.75 16.38 -14.86
CA SER A 188 -29.00 16.58 -13.62
C SER A 188 -28.05 17.78 -13.75
N ALA A 189 -27.86 18.53 -12.66
CA ALA A 189 -27.06 19.75 -12.65
C ALA A 189 -25.60 19.50 -13.07
N CYS A 190 -24.99 18.41 -12.60
CA CYS A 190 -23.60 18.05 -12.89
C CYS A 190 -23.32 17.73 -14.36
N TYR A 191 -24.34 17.40 -15.15
CA TYR A 191 -24.18 16.96 -16.54
C TYR A 191 -25.01 17.78 -17.53
N ALA A 192 -25.50 18.95 -17.13
CA ALA A 192 -26.33 19.82 -17.97
C ALA A 192 -25.64 20.13 -19.31
N ASP A 193 -24.34 20.40 -19.26
CA ASP A 193 -23.50 20.74 -20.42
C ASP A 193 -22.69 19.55 -20.97
N LEU A 194 -23.04 18.31 -20.60
CA LEU A 194 -22.31 17.12 -21.05
C LEU A 194 -22.32 17.02 -22.58
N GLY A 195 -21.14 17.08 -23.20
CA GLY A 195 -20.97 16.93 -24.64
C GLY A 195 -21.30 15.52 -25.13
N ARG A 196 -21.93 15.42 -26.32
CA ARG A 196 -22.29 14.11 -26.91
C ARG A 196 -21.07 13.22 -27.15
N ARG A 197 -19.94 13.83 -27.53
CA ARG A 197 -18.67 13.11 -27.74
C ARG A 197 -18.16 12.42 -26.46
N SER A 198 -18.16 13.12 -25.34
CA SER A 198 -17.72 12.56 -24.05
C SER A 198 -18.65 11.43 -23.58
N PHE A 199 -19.97 11.61 -23.77
CA PHE A 199 -20.95 10.57 -23.49
C PHE A 199 -20.72 9.30 -24.33
N GLU A 200 -20.56 9.45 -25.65
CA GLU A 200 -20.26 8.33 -26.54
C GLU A 200 -18.91 7.70 -26.25
N GLY A 201 -17.90 8.47 -25.83
CA GLY A 201 -16.61 7.94 -25.39
C GLY A 201 -16.75 7.01 -24.17
N VAL A 202 -17.60 7.38 -23.21
CA VAL A 202 -17.91 6.51 -22.06
C VAL A 202 -18.66 5.25 -22.51
N LEU A 203 -19.64 5.36 -23.42
CA LEU A 203 -20.34 4.20 -23.97
C LEU A 203 -19.42 3.26 -24.73
N ASP A 204 -18.51 3.81 -25.55
CA ASP A 204 -17.48 3.07 -26.27
C ASP A 204 -16.60 2.27 -25.32
N MET A 205 -16.11 2.91 -24.27
CA MET A 205 -15.30 2.27 -23.25
C MET A 205 -16.05 1.12 -22.57
N LEU A 206 -17.30 1.37 -22.15
CA LEU A 206 -18.13 0.35 -21.51
C LEU A 206 -18.56 -0.78 -22.47
N ALA A 207 -18.65 -0.51 -23.77
CA ALA A 207 -18.92 -1.48 -24.81
C ALA A 207 -17.68 -2.26 -25.26
N GLY A 208 -16.50 -1.99 -24.67
CA GLY A 208 -15.28 -2.74 -24.93
C GLY A 208 -14.47 -2.27 -26.14
N ARG A 209 -14.63 -1.02 -26.59
CA ARG A 209 -13.88 -0.43 -27.72
C ARG A 209 -12.36 -0.59 -27.56
N TYR A 210 -11.87 -0.33 -26.36
CA TYR A 210 -10.44 -0.38 -26.01
C TYR A 210 -9.99 -1.78 -25.59
N ALA A 211 -10.78 -2.83 -25.86
CA ALA A 211 -10.38 -4.22 -25.67
C ALA A 211 -9.35 -4.62 -26.74
N SER A 212 -8.22 -3.91 -26.83
CA SER A 212 -6.98 -4.54 -27.25
C SER A 212 -6.72 -5.60 -26.18
N GLY A 213 -6.57 -6.88 -26.56
CA GLY A 213 -6.58 -8.00 -25.60
C GLY A 213 -5.43 -8.02 -24.57
N GLU A 214 -4.76 -6.89 -24.34
CA GLU A 214 -3.62 -6.67 -23.44
C GLU A 214 -4.05 -6.62 -21.96
N VAL A 215 -5.26 -6.14 -21.68
CA VAL A 215 -5.77 -5.94 -20.32
C VAL A 215 -7.21 -6.46 -20.21
N ALA A 216 -7.42 -7.49 -19.41
CA ALA A 216 -8.73 -8.13 -19.23
C ALA A 216 -9.79 -7.17 -18.66
N GLU A 217 -9.35 -6.12 -17.96
CA GLU A 217 -10.14 -5.07 -17.35
C GLU A 217 -10.94 -4.24 -18.37
N PHE A 218 -10.52 -4.20 -19.65
CA PHE A 218 -11.30 -3.59 -20.75
C PHE A 218 -12.46 -4.44 -21.26
N SER A 219 -12.77 -5.56 -20.59
CA SER A 219 -13.91 -6.39 -20.96
C SER A 219 -15.22 -5.60 -20.94
N PRO A 220 -16.08 -5.75 -21.97
CA PRO A 220 -17.30 -4.97 -22.08
C PRO A 220 -18.23 -5.21 -20.89
N ARG A 221 -18.84 -4.12 -20.41
CA ARG A 221 -19.83 -4.07 -19.32
C ARG A 221 -21.24 -3.86 -19.85
N ILE A 222 -21.40 -3.33 -21.06
CA ILE A 222 -22.69 -3.20 -21.75
C ILE A 222 -22.53 -3.67 -23.20
N LEU A 223 -23.65 -3.94 -23.84
CA LEU A 223 -23.74 -4.10 -25.29
C LEU A 223 -24.34 -2.84 -25.88
N TRP A 224 -23.77 -2.32 -26.97
CA TRP A 224 -24.29 -1.15 -27.66
C TRP A 224 -24.48 -1.44 -29.14
N ASP A 225 -25.73 -1.47 -29.57
CA ASP A 225 -26.09 -1.50 -30.99
C ASP A 225 -26.04 -0.07 -31.55
N ARG A 226 -25.10 0.19 -32.45
CA ARG A 226 -24.88 1.53 -33.02
C ARG A 226 -25.88 1.91 -34.11
N GLU A 227 -26.57 0.94 -34.71
CA GLU A 227 -27.57 1.23 -35.74
C GLU A 227 -28.90 1.60 -35.09
N THR A 228 -29.31 0.85 -34.07
CA THR A 228 -30.55 1.13 -33.32
C THR A 228 -30.36 2.12 -32.17
N GLY A 229 -29.11 2.34 -31.73
CA GLY A 229 -28.78 3.17 -30.58
C GLY A 229 -29.15 2.52 -29.23
N LEU A 230 -29.45 1.22 -29.21
CA LEU A 230 -29.95 0.52 -28.03
C LEU A 230 -28.81 -0.04 -27.17
N LEU A 231 -28.84 0.26 -25.87
CA LEU A 231 -27.92 -0.26 -24.86
C LEU A 231 -28.56 -1.47 -24.16
N LYS A 232 -27.84 -2.60 -24.06
CA LYS A 232 -28.32 -3.81 -23.36
C LYS A 232 -27.35 -4.26 -22.28
N PRO A 233 -27.84 -4.83 -21.16
CA PRO A 233 -26.98 -5.31 -20.10
C PRO A 233 -26.31 -6.64 -20.46
N ARG A 234 -25.13 -6.88 -19.89
CA ARG A 234 -24.51 -8.21 -19.88
C ARG A 234 -24.87 -8.95 -18.59
N PRO A 235 -24.79 -10.29 -18.55
CA PRO A 235 -25.20 -11.07 -17.36
C PRO A 235 -24.52 -10.66 -16.04
N ALA A 236 -23.27 -10.17 -16.10
CA ALA A 236 -22.52 -9.76 -14.91
C ALA A 236 -22.68 -8.28 -14.53
N SER A 237 -23.29 -7.45 -15.39
CA SER A 237 -23.35 -5.98 -15.24
C SER A 237 -24.11 -5.55 -14.00
N GLN A 238 -25.26 -6.20 -13.72
CA GLN A 238 -26.07 -5.91 -12.56
C GLN A 238 -25.29 -6.19 -11.26
N ARG A 239 -24.64 -7.36 -11.18
CA ARG A 239 -23.84 -7.72 -10.01
C ARG A 239 -22.73 -6.70 -9.79
N LEU A 240 -22.02 -6.33 -10.85
CA LEU A 240 -20.94 -5.34 -10.79
C LEU A 240 -21.45 -3.99 -10.28
N ALA A 241 -22.54 -3.46 -10.85
CA ALA A 241 -23.14 -2.18 -10.47
C ALA A 241 -23.60 -2.14 -9.00
N VAL A 242 -24.16 -3.23 -8.48
CA VAL A 242 -24.63 -3.31 -7.09
C VAL A 242 -23.47 -3.50 -6.11
N THR A 243 -22.44 -4.28 -6.48
CA THR A 243 -21.30 -4.54 -5.58
C THR A 243 -20.33 -3.37 -5.45
N ALA A 244 -20.21 -2.55 -6.50
CA ALA A 244 -19.32 -1.41 -6.55
C ALA A 244 -20.13 -0.10 -6.51
N SER A 245 -21.17 -0.05 -5.69
CA SER A 245 -22.02 1.14 -5.54
C SER A 245 -21.32 2.22 -4.71
N GLY A 246 -21.30 3.45 -5.20
CA GLY A 246 -20.83 4.62 -4.46
C GLY A 246 -19.67 5.35 -5.15
N THR A 247 -19.33 6.52 -4.62
CA THR A 247 -18.28 7.39 -5.18
C THR A 247 -17.07 7.54 -4.26
N ILE A 248 -17.18 7.06 -3.01
CA ILE A 248 -16.08 7.11 -2.04
C ILE A 248 -15.00 6.11 -2.49
N PRO A 249 -13.75 6.55 -2.73
CA PRO A 249 -12.68 5.65 -3.16
C PRO A 249 -12.36 4.64 -2.05
N ASP A 250 -12.02 3.41 -2.46
CA ASP A 250 -11.52 2.39 -1.54
C ASP A 250 -10.14 2.83 -1.02
N ARG A 251 -10.11 3.19 0.26
CA ARG A 251 -8.86 3.37 1.01
C ARG A 251 -8.48 2.00 1.57
N GLY A 252 -7.18 1.66 1.56
CA GLY A 252 -6.70 0.39 2.07
C GLY A 252 -7.01 0.30 3.57
N MET A 253 -7.94 -0.57 3.97
CA MET A 253 -8.36 -0.72 5.37
C MET A 253 -8.27 -2.19 5.75
N PHE A 254 -7.58 -2.51 6.85
CA PHE A 254 -7.49 -3.86 7.39
C PHE A 254 -8.49 -4.06 8.52
N SER A 255 -9.24 -5.16 8.48
CA SER A 255 -10.14 -5.51 9.58
C SER A 255 -9.35 -6.04 10.78
N VAL A 256 -9.58 -5.50 11.97
CA VAL A 256 -8.93 -5.97 13.19
C VAL A 256 -9.81 -6.98 13.90
N VAL A 257 -9.28 -8.18 14.17
CA VAL A 257 -10.04 -9.33 14.67
C VAL A 257 -9.36 -10.03 15.85
N LEU A 258 -10.14 -10.76 16.66
CA LEU A 258 -9.61 -11.61 17.72
C LEU A 258 -9.17 -12.99 17.18
N PRO A 259 -8.22 -13.69 17.83
CA PRO A 259 -7.80 -15.05 17.48
C PRO A 259 -8.96 -16.05 17.51
N GLU A 260 -8.84 -17.13 16.74
CA GLU A 260 -9.82 -18.22 16.75
C GLU A 260 -9.82 -18.95 18.11
N GLY A 261 -10.97 -18.95 18.80
CA GLY A 261 -11.17 -19.64 20.09
C GLY A 261 -11.49 -18.74 21.28
N ASP A 262 -11.14 -17.45 21.23
CA ASP A 262 -11.30 -16.50 22.36
C ASP A 262 -12.63 -15.72 22.35
N ALA A 263 -13.56 -16.10 21.47
CA ALA A 263 -14.85 -15.41 21.30
C ALA A 263 -15.83 -15.73 22.44
N ARG A 264 -15.63 -15.16 23.63
CA ARG A 264 -16.76 -14.98 24.56
C ARG A 264 -17.70 -13.93 23.94
N GLN A 265 -18.88 -14.38 23.48
CA GLN A 265 -20.00 -13.58 22.94
C GLN A 265 -19.86 -13.01 21.51
N GLY A 266 -19.54 -13.83 20.51
CA GLY A 266 -19.92 -13.55 19.11
C GLY A 266 -19.32 -12.31 18.43
N ARG A 267 -18.39 -11.58 19.07
CA ARG A 267 -17.73 -10.40 18.52
C ARG A 267 -16.30 -10.73 18.09
N ARG A 268 -16.15 -11.22 16.87
CA ARG A 268 -14.83 -11.52 16.28
C ARG A 268 -14.10 -10.27 15.75
N ARG A 269 -14.83 -9.19 15.45
CA ARG A 269 -14.29 -7.94 14.88
C ARG A 269 -14.20 -6.85 15.94
N VAL A 270 -13.02 -6.28 16.10
CA VAL A 270 -12.68 -5.25 17.09
C VAL A 270 -12.75 -3.85 16.46
N GLY A 271 -12.24 -3.69 15.24
CA GLY A 271 -12.18 -2.40 14.55
C GLY A 271 -11.58 -2.52 13.14
N GLU A 272 -11.09 -1.40 12.62
CA GLU A 272 -10.39 -1.29 11.33
C GLU A 272 -9.15 -0.41 11.50
N LEU A 273 -8.10 -0.68 10.72
CA LEU A 273 -6.86 0.11 10.62
C LEU A 273 -6.60 0.51 9.18
N ASP A 274 -5.87 1.61 8.98
CA ASP A 274 -5.36 2.00 7.67
C ASP A 274 -4.30 1.01 7.19
N GLU A 275 -4.22 0.75 5.89
CA GLU A 275 -3.21 -0.11 5.27
C GLU A 275 -1.81 0.44 5.51
N GLU A 276 -1.62 1.77 5.44
CA GLU A 276 -0.31 2.37 5.71
C GLU A 276 0.08 2.20 7.18
N MET A 277 -0.88 2.38 8.10
CA MET A 277 -0.69 2.07 9.52
C MET A 277 -0.35 0.59 9.72
N VAL A 278 -0.98 -0.33 8.99
CA VAL A 278 -0.70 -1.77 9.09
C VAL A 278 0.68 -2.12 8.53
N MET A 279 1.07 -1.51 7.42
CA MET A 279 2.39 -1.67 6.82
C MET A 279 3.52 -1.18 7.75
N GLU A 280 3.27 -0.09 8.46
CA GLU A 280 4.19 0.44 9.46
C GLU A 280 4.14 -0.29 10.81
N SER A 281 3.18 -1.20 10.98
CA SER A 281 3.01 -1.98 12.21
C SER A 281 3.69 -3.33 12.10
N ARG A 282 4.30 -3.77 13.20
CA ARG A 282 4.93 -5.08 13.32
C ARG A 282 4.11 -6.00 14.22
N VAL A 283 4.27 -7.31 14.03
CA VAL A 283 3.76 -8.30 15.00
C VAL A 283 4.40 -8.03 16.36
N GLY A 284 3.57 -7.85 17.38
CA GLY A 284 3.98 -7.45 18.74
C GLY A 284 3.70 -5.98 19.08
N ASP A 285 3.46 -5.13 18.08
CA ASP A 285 3.13 -3.72 18.31
C ASP A 285 1.80 -3.57 19.05
N ILE A 286 1.72 -2.55 19.89
CA ILE A 286 0.53 -2.25 20.68
C ILE A 286 -0.13 -1.02 20.08
N ILE A 287 -1.36 -1.20 19.61
CA ILE A 287 -2.16 -0.18 18.92
C ILE A 287 -3.40 0.17 19.75
N ALA A 288 -3.84 1.41 19.67
CA ALA A 288 -5.07 1.86 20.33
C ALA A 288 -6.26 1.83 19.36
N LEU A 289 -7.35 1.13 19.72
CA LEU A 289 -8.62 1.20 18.99
C LEU A 289 -9.71 1.66 19.95
N GLY A 290 -10.22 2.87 19.73
CA GLY A 290 -11.08 3.57 20.69
C GLY A 290 -10.30 3.89 21.97
N THR A 291 -10.77 3.39 23.11
CA THR A 291 -10.12 3.57 24.42
C THR A 291 -9.38 2.31 24.91
N SER A 292 -9.26 1.29 24.05
CA SER A 292 -8.68 -0.01 24.40
C SER A 292 -7.39 -0.25 23.61
N THR A 293 -6.41 -0.83 24.27
CA THR A 293 -5.10 -1.14 23.71
C THR A 293 -5.02 -2.62 23.34
N TRP A 294 -4.50 -2.89 22.14
CA TRP A 294 -4.49 -4.20 21.50
C TRP A 294 -3.09 -4.51 20.99
N ARG A 295 -2.58 -5.71 21.24
CA ARG A 295 -1.29 -6.18 20.70
C ARG A 295 -1.52 -6.97 19.42
N ILE A 296 -0.80 -6.62 18.37
CA ILE A 296 -0.82 -7.34 17.08
C ILE A 296 -0.18 -8.72 17.26
N LYS A 297 -0.94 -9.77 16.94
CA LYS A 297 -0.47 -11.17 16.91
C LYS A 297 -0.05 -11.60 15.53
N GLU A 298 -0.78 -11.16 14.52
CA GLU A 298 -0.58 -11.58 13.14
C GLU A 298 -1.12 -10.50 12.20
N ILE A 299 -0.38 -10.23 11.13
CA ILE A 299 -0.81 -9.37 10.03
C ILE A 299 -1.05 -10.27 8.82
N GLY A 300 -2.32 -10.50 8.48
CA GLY A 300 -2.72 -11.27 7.31
C GLY A 300 -2.84 -10.39 6.06
N ALA A 301 -3.36 -10.95 4.97
CA ALA A 301 -3.50 -10.22 3.70
C ALA A 301 -4.64 -9.19 3.68
N ASP A 302 -5.67 -9.37 4.53
CA ASP A 302 -6.88 -8.52 4.58
C ASP A 302 -7.32 -8.15 6.02
N ARG A 303 -6.59 -8.62 7.02
CA ARG A 303 -6.95 -8.50 8.44
C ARG A 303 -5.73 -8.50 9.35
N VAL A 304 -5.89 -7.89 10.53
CA VAL A 304 -4.90 -7.93 11.62
C VAL A 304 -5.52 -8.66 12.79
N THR A 305 -4.89 -9.73 13.24
CA THR A 305 -5.32 -10.47 14.45
C THR A 305 -4.66 -9.83 15.67
N VAL A 306 -5.44 -9.50 16.70
CA VAL A 306 -4.96 -8.82 17.91
C VAL A 306 -5.41 -9.49 19.20
N GLU A 307 -4.62 -9.38 20.26
CA GLU A 307 -5.01 -9.73 21.63
C GLU A 307 -5.13 -8.48 22.52
N ALA A 308 -5.92 -8.55 23.58
CA ALA A 308 -6.05 -7.42 24.51
C ALA A 308 -4.71 -7.16 25.25
N ALA A 309 -4.27 -5.90 25.29
CA ALA A 309 -3.03 -5.48 25.94
C ALA A 309 -3.23 -4.27 26.85
N PRO A 310 -4.08 -4.36 27.90
CA PRO A 310 -4.45 -3.24 28.76
C PRO A 310 -3.25 -2.64 29.49
N GLY A 311 -3.22 -1.31 29.62
CA GLY A 311 -2.25 -0.59 30.47
C GLY A 311 -0.86 -0.37 29.87
N ARG A 312 -0.64 -0.66 28.59
CA ARG A 312 0.63 -0.39 27.89
C ARG A 312 0.51 0.81 26.95
N ALA A 313 1.59 1.57 26.81
CA ALA A 313 1.68 2.65 25.84
C ALA A 313 1.42 2.10 24.44
N ALA A 314 0.49 2.73 23.73
CA ALA A 314 -0.01 2.28 22.45
C ALA A 314 0.20 3.34 21.39
N ARG A 315 0.59 2.90 20.20
CA ARG A 315 0.63 3.73 19.01
C ARG A 315 -0.79 4.06 18.60
N LEU A 316 -1.08 5.34 18.41
CA LEU A 316 -2.36 5.77 17.86
C LEU A 316 -2.38 5.45 16.36
N PRO A 317 -3.41 4.77 15.85
CA PRO A 317 -3.60 4.63 14.42
C PRO A 317 -3.71 6.01 13.79
N PHE A 318 -2.80 6.30 12.86
CA PHE A 318 -2.94 7.46 12.00
C PHE A 318 -3.68 7.04 10.73
N TRP A 319 -4.30 8.03 10.11
CA TRP A 319 -4.95 7.90 8.82
C TRP A 319 -4.28 8.95 7.95
N HIS A 320 -3.45 8.55 6.99
CA HIS A 320 -3.08 9.45 5.89
C HIS A 320 -4.28 9.55 4.94
N GLY A 321 -5.37 10.11 5.45
CA GLY A 321 -6.39 10.64 4.59
C GLY A 321 -5.82 11.91 3.98
N ASP A 322 -5.92 12.05 2.66
CA ASP A 322 -5.84 13.33 1.97
C ASP A 322 -6.77 14.30 2.73
N ALA A 323 -6.19 15.05 3.67
CA ALA A 323 -6.94 15.97 4.50
C ALA A 323 -7.38 17.10 3.57
N PRO A 324 -8.62 17.58 3.66
CA PRO A 324 -9.05 18.71 2.86
C PRO A 324 -8.08 19.86 3.09
N SER A 325 -7.39 20.27 2.02
CA SER A 325 -6.45 21.39 2.06
C SER A 325 -7.21 22.69 2.33
N ARG A 326 -6.51 23.65 2.93
CA ARG A 326 -7.04 25.00 3.13
C ARG A 326 -7.48 25.60 1.78
N PRO A 327 -8.72 26.07 1.64
CA PRO A 327 -9.17 26.74 0.42
C PRO A 327 -8.56 28.13 0.30
N PHE A 328 -8.49 28.65 -0.94
CA PHE A 328 -7.87 29.94 -1.25
C PHE A 328 -8.47 31.11 -0.44
N GLU A 329 -9.79 31.16 -0.31
CA GLU A 329 -10.50 32.20 0.47
C GLU A 329 -10.03 32.23 1.95
N ALA A 330 -9.92 31.05 2.57
CA ALA A 330 -9.42 30.91 3.93
C ALA A 330 -7.92 31.25 4.03
N GLY A 331 -7.14 30.91 3.00
CA GLY A 331 -5.74 31.31 2.89
C GLY A 331 -5.55 32.83 2.82
N CYS A 332 -6.37 33.53 2.03
CA CYS A 332 -6.40 34.98 1.97
C CYS A 332 -6.80 35.60 3.32
N ALA A 333 -7.81 35.05 3.99
CA ALA A 333 -8.22 35.48 5.33
C ALA A 333 -7.08 35.32 6.35
N ARG A 334 -6.37 34.20 6.32
CA ARG A 334 -5.19 33.95 7.14
C ARG A 334 -4.09 34.98 6.86
N GLY A 335 -3.75 35.21 5.59
CA GLY A 335 -2.76 36.21 5.21
C GLY A 335 -3.12 37.62 5.67
N ALA A 336 -4.40 37.99 5.56
CA ALA A 336 -4.91 39.29 6.00
C ALA A 336 -4.87 39.44 7.53
N PHE A 337 -5.19 38.38 8.26
CA PHE A 337 -5.08 38.33 9.72
C PHE A 337 -3.62 38.50 10.17
N VAL A 338 -2.69 37.75 9.57
CA VAL A 338 -1.25 37.88 9.86
C VAL A 338 -0.74 39.28 9.51
N ARG A 339 -1.20 39.90 8.42
CA ARG A 339 -0.87 41.30 8.10
C ARG A 339 -1.36 42.28 9.15
N ALA A 340 -2.57 42.08 9.68
CA ALA A 340 -3.10 42.92 10.75
C ALA A 340 -2.27 42.78 12.04
N LEU A 341 -1.86 41.55 12.37
CA LEU A 341 -0.94 41.29 13.49
C LEU A 341 0.42 41.96 13.27
N ASP A 342 1.03 41.78 12.10
CA ASP A 342 2.35 42.34 11.78
C ASP A 342 2.38 43.88 11.83
N GLY A 343 1.27 44.54 11.48
CA GLY A 343 1.12 45.99 11.59
C GLY A 343 0.87 46.49 13.02
N GLY A 344 0.35 45.63 13.91
CA GLY A 344 0.10 45.96 15.32
C GLY A 344 1.24 45.59 16.26
N VAL A 345 2.09 44.63 15.87
CA VAL A 345 3.32 44.23 16.57
C VAL A 345 4.47 45.13 16.10
N GLY A 346 4.86 46.10 16.94
CA GLY A 346 6.00 47.00 16.68
C GLY A 346 5.69 48.51 16.65
N ARG A 347 4.41 48.93 16.56
CA ARG A 347 4.02 50.35 16.71
C ARG A 347 3.93 50.80 18.18
N GLY A 348 4.05 49.89 19.15
CA GLY A 348 4.06 50.21 20.58
C GLY A 348 5.36 50.82 21.09
N ALA A 349 6.38 51.00 20.25
CA ALA A 349 7.71 51.50 20.65
C ALA A 349 8.09 52.87 20.05
N SER A 350 7.23 53.51 19.26
CA SER A 350 7.53 54.81 18.64
C SER A 350 6.47 55.89 18.93
N GLU A 351 6.80 56.75 19.90
CA GLU A 351 6.68 58.23 19.90
C GLU A 351 5.33 58.97 19.86
N ASP A 352 4.14 58.34 19.89
CA ASP A 352 2.87 59.11 19.79
C ASP A 352 2.18 59.50 21.12
N ASP A 353 2.84 59.40 22.28
CA ASP A 353 2.31 59.92 23.57
C ASP A 353 3.29 60.84 24.34
N ALA A 354 4.35 61.32 23.67
CA ALA A 354 5.31 62.25 24.26
C ALA A 354 4.93 63.71 23.97
N CYS A 355 3.81 64.17 24.52
CA CYS A 355 3.55 65.59 24.73
C CYS A 355 3.06 65.81 26.16
N GLU A 356 3.87 66.56 26.92
CA GLU A 356 3.60 67.11 28.26
C GLU A 356 3.55 66.14 29.44
N SER A 357 4.70 65.91 30.08
CA SER A 357 5.04 66.63 31.33
C SER A 357 6.29 66.02 31.99
N THR A 358 7.19 66.93 32.36
CA THR A 358 8.42 66.68 33.09
C THR A 358 8.12 66.32 34.55
N GLU A 359 9.00 65.53 35.16
CA GLU A 359 9.11 65.20 36.60
C GLU A 359 8.34 63.97 37.12
N HIS A 360 8.99 62.80 37.15
CA HIS A 360 9.43 62.15 38.40
C HIS A 360 10.04 60.77 38.15
N ALA A 361 11.33 60.65 38.46
CA ALA A 361 12.00 59.39 38.73
C ALA A 361 11.43 58.81 40.04
N SER A 362 10.47 57.89 39.94
CA SER A 362 10.12 56.90 40.99
C SER A 362 8.86 56.14 40.61
N ARG A 363 8.99 54.96 39.98
CA ARG A 363 7.96 53.90 39.96
C ARG A 363 8.53 52.56 39.49
N VAL A 364 9.43 52.01 40.31
CA VAL A 364 9.63 50.56 40.42
C VAL A 364 8.66 50.06 41.49
N GLN A 365 7.34 50.14 41.25
CA GLN A 365 6.31 49.48 42.06
C GLN A 365 4.92 49.68 41.43
N ALA A 366 4.64 49.00 40.32
CA ALA A 366 3.28 48.74 39.80
C ALA A 366 3.33 47.64 38.72
N ALA A 367 3.91 46.49 39.06
CA ALA A 367 3.78 45.27 38.27
C ALA A 367 2.66 44.42 38.89
N SER A 368 1.40 44.81 38.65
CA SER A 368 0.24 44.03 39.09
C SER A 368 -0.94 44.03 38.11
N ASP A 369 -0.81 44.63 36.92
CA ASP A 369 -1.80 44.50 35.86
C ASP A 369 -1.12 43.90 34.63
N GLY A 370 -1.68 42.79 34.12
CA GLY A 370 -1.12 41.98 33.04
C GLY A 370 -1.18 42.68 31.68
N GLU A 371 -0.32 43.67 31.48
CA GLU A 371 -0.17 44.41 30.23
C GLU A 371 0.90 43.76 29.36
N ASP A 372 0.51 43.34 28.15
CA ASP A 372 1.39 42.70 27.17
C ASP A 372 2.03 43.77 26.24
N PRO A 373 3.33 44.09 26.36
CA PRO A 373 3.95 45.28 25.75
C PRO A 373 4.14 45.17 24.22
N LEU A 374 3.97 43.99 23.62
CA LEU A 374 4.24 43.76 22.19
C LEU A 374 3.07 44.13 21.26
N LEU A 375 1.83 44.16 21.77
CA LEU A 375 0.62 44.44 20.99
C LEU A 375 0.15 45.88 21.20
N SER A 376 -0.27 46.55 20.13
CA SER A 376 -1.00 47.82 20.25
C SER A 376 -2.33 47.63 21.00
N THR A 377 -2.77 48.65 21.73
CA THR A 377 -4.02 48.59 22.53
C THR A 377 -5.23 48.23 21.68
N ALA A 378 -5.36 48.82 20.48
CA ALA A 378 -6.45 48.53 19.56
C ALA A 378 -6.47 47.07 19.09
N LEU A 379 -5.29 46.49 18.79
CA LEU A 379 -5.20 45.09 18.38
C LEU A 379 -5.49 44.14 19.55
N ARG A 380 -5.02 44.48 20.76
CA ARG A 380 -5.29 43.70 21.98
C ARG A 380 -6.77 43.64 22.30
N GLU A 381 -7.47 44.78 22.20
CA GLU A 381 -8.93 44.86 22.40
C GLU A 381 -9.70 44.07 21.35
N ARG A 382 -9.30 44.17 20.07
CA ARG A 382 -9.88 43.35 18.99
C ARG A 382 -9.74 41.85 19.29
N LEU A 383 -8.52 41.36 19.50
CA LEU A 383 -8.28 39.93 19.75
C LEU A 383 -9.02 39.43 21.00
N ARG A 384 -9.23 40.30 22.00
CA ARG A 384 -10.03 39.97 23.19
C ARG A 384 -11.53 39.90 22.87
N ALA A 385 -12.02 40.77 21.98
CA ALA A 385 -13.40 40.71 21.50
C ALA A 385 -13.66 39.43 20.69
N ASP A 386 -12.68 38.99 19.90
CA ASP A 386 -12.70 37.75 19.10
C ASP A 386 -12.57 36.47 19.97
N GLY A 387 -12.51 36.61 21.30
CA GLY A 387 -12.56 35.48 22.23
C GLY A 387 -11.21 34.83 22.55
N LEU A 388 -10.08 35.37 22.09
CA LEU A 388 -8.76 34.84 22.45
C LEU A 388 -8.47 35.08 23.94
N ASP A 389 -7.80 34.14 24.60
CA ASP A 389 -7.33 34.32 25.96
C ASP A 389 -5.97 35.05 26.02
N GLU A 390 -5.49 35.31 27.24
CA GLU A 390 -4.24 36.04 27.44
C GLU A 390 -3.00 35.26 26.99
N SER A 391 -3.05 33.93 27.05
CA SER A 391 -1.94 33.09 26.60
C SER A 391 -1.89 33.04 25.07
N ALA A 392 -3.03 32.96 24.40
CA ALA A 392 -3.13 32.95 22.95
C ALA A 392 -2.62 34.27 22.34
N ARG A 393 -3.03 35.42 22.91
CA ARG A 393 -2.53 36.75 22.50
C ARG A 393 -1.01 36.87 22.62
N ARG A 394 -0.44 36.51 23.78
CA ARG A 394 1.01 36.54 24.01
C ARG A 394 1.77 35.63 23.06
N ASN A 395 1.27 34.40 22.84
CA ASN A 395 1.91 33.46 21.91
C ASN A 395 1.85 33.97 20.46
N LEU A 396 0.74 34.57 20.02
CA LEU A 396 0.63 35.17 18.69
C LEU A 396 1.63 36.33 18.52
N ALA A 397 1.68 37.26 19.47
CA ALA A 397 2.59 38.39 19.41
C ALA A 397 4.05 37.93 19.35
N ALA A 398 4.44 37.00 20.22
CA ALA A 398 5.78 36.42 20.25
C ALA A 398 6.12 35.65 18.96
N LEU A 399 5.15 34.91 18.39
CA LEU A 399 5.35 34.18 17.14
C LEU A 399 5.61 35.12 15.96
N ILE A 400 4.81 36.18 15.82
CA ILE A 400 4.98 37.18 14.75
C ILE A 400 6.30 37.94 14.92
N ALA A 401 6.65 38.32 16.15
CA ALA A 401 7.93 38.99 16.44
C ALA A 401 9.12 38.08 16.09
N ALA A 402 9.11 36.82 16.51
CA ALA A 402 10.17 35.86 16.20
C ALA A 402 10.29 35.58 14.69
N GLN A 403 9.16 35.51 13.97
CA GLN A 403 9.19 35.37 12.51
C GLN A 403 9.83 36.60 11.86
N ARG A 404 9.42 37.81 12.26
CA ARG A 404 9.96 39.07 11.74
C ARG A 404 11.46 39.21 12.03
N GLU A 405 11.91 38.82 13.22
CA GLU A 405 13.33 38.81 13.59
C GLU A 405 14.14 37.83 12.73
N SER A 406 13.57 36.66 12.43
CA SER A 406 14.25 35.62 11.64
C SER A 406 14.36 35.98 10.16
N THR A 407 13.25 36.38 9.52
CA THR A 407 13.18 36.58 8.07
C THR A 407 13.17 38.05 7.63
N GLY A 408 13.19 39.01 8.55
CA GLY A 408 13.06 40.45 8.29
C GLY A 408 11.66 40.90 7.83
N ALA A 409 10.83 39.97 7.39
CA ALA A 409 9.45 40.18 6.95
C ALA A 409 8.56 39.00 7.32
N VAL A 410 7.27 39.27 7.55
CA VAL A 410 6.27 38.24 7.85
C VAL A 410 5.45 37.92 6.58
N PRO A 411 5.23 36.63 6.25
CA PRO A 411 4.39 36.21 5.12
C PRO A 411 2.93 36.59 5.33
N THR A 412 2.30 37.17 4.31
CA THR A 412 0.90 37.65 4.31
C THR A 412 0.26 37.42 2.93
N ASP A 413 -1.01 37.76 2.77
CA ASP A 413 -1.72 37.76 1.48
C ASP A 413 -1.18 38.78 0.46
N ARG A 414 -0.32 39.73 0.88
CA ARG A 414 0.30 40.74 -0.01
C ARG A 414 1.82 40.71 -0.03
N ARG A 415 2.44 39.84 0.77
CA ARG A 415 3.89 39.69 0.83
C ARG A 415 4.23 38.23 1.05
N LEU A 416 4.91 37.63 0.08
CA LEU A 416 5.47 36.28 0.18
C LEU A 416 6.94 36.40 0.57
N VAL A 417 7.45 35.39 1.28
CA VAL A 417 8.84 35.36 1.72
C VAL A 417 9.50 34.11 1.15
N VAL A 418 10.62 34.28 0.46
CA VAL A 418 11.50 33.19 0.04
C VAL A 418 12.64 33.10 1.04
N GLU A 419 12.57 32.11 1.91
CA GLU A 419 13.58 31.82 2.92
C GLU A 419 14.58 30.80 2.35
N ARG A 420 15.88 31.07 2.54
CA ARG A 420 16.97 30.15 2.23
C ARG A 420 17.64 29.71 3.53
N CYS A 421 17.68 28.41 3.78
CA CYS A 421 18.38 27.84 4.94
C CYS A 421 19.16 26.57 4.57
N GLU A 422 20.25 26.32 5.29
CA GLU A 422 21.09 25.14 5.11
C GLU A 422 20.54 23.96 5.93
N ASP A 423 20.71 22.74 5.41
CA ASP A 423 20.49 21.49 6.13
C ASP A 423 21.73 21.09 6.95
N GLU A 424 21.55 20.21 7.94
CA GLU A 424 22.62 19.58 8.71
C GLU A 424 23.61 18.80 7.81
N THR A 425 23.18 18.41 6.61
CA THR A 425 24.02 17.74 5.59
C THR A 425 24.75 18.70 4.66
N GLY A 426 24.53 20.02 4.77
CA GLY A 426 25.12 21.05 3.91
C GLY A 426 24.35 21.32 2.60
N ASP A 427 23.20 20.70 2.39
CA ASP A 427 22.33 21.03 1.25
C ASP A 427 21.48 22.28 1.52
N TRP A 428 21.01 22.93 0.47
CA TRP A 428 20.16 24.11 0.59
C TRP A 428 18.68 23.79 0.51
N ARG A 429 17.91 24.46 1.37
CA ARG A 429 16.45 24.48 1.36
C ARG A 429 15.98 25.86 0.95
N LEU A 430 15.20 25.93 -0.13
CA LEU A 430 14.45 27.11 -0.53
C LEU A 430 12.99 26.91 -0.11
N ILE A 431 12.50 27.81 0.74
CA ILE A 431 11.17 27.73 1.32
C ILE A 431 10.40 28.98 0.90
N LEU A 432 9.37 28.81 0.07
CA LEU A 432 8.41 29.84 -0.22
C LEU A 432 7.31 29.81 0.84
N HIS A 433 7.20 30.87 1.63
CA HIS A 433 6.09 31.09 2.55
C HIS A 433 4.94 31.82 1.85
N ALA A 434 3.81 31.14 1.71
CA ALA A 434 2.61 31.67 1.09
C ALA A 434 1.36 31.11 1.79
N PRO A 435 0.33 31.90 2.10
CA PRO A 435 -0.80 31.43 2.92
C PRO A 435 -1.92 30.76 2.12
N PHE A 436 -1.76 30.57 0.80
CA PHE A 436 -2.87 30.33 -0.14
C PHE A 436 -3.41 28.89 -0.21
N GLY A 437 -2.81 27.95 0.53
CA GLY A 437 -3.26 26.57 0.59
C GLY A 437 -2.60 25.65 -0.44
N ARG A 438 -2.57 24.34 -0.13
CA ARG A 438 -1.92 23.30 -0.93
C ARG A 438 -2.53 23.18 -2.34
N ARG A 439 -3.83 23.44 -2.51
CA ARG A 439 -4.51 23.45 -3.83
C ARG A 439 -3.93 24.46 -4.83
N VAL A 440 -3.30 25.53 -4.32
CA VAL A 440 -2.59 26.54 -5.11
C VAL A 440 -1.09 26.20 -5.19
N HIS A 441 -0.51 25.72 -4.10
CA HIS A 441 0.93 25.47 -4.01
C HIS A 441 1.40 24.21 -4.75
N GLU A 442 0.61 23.14 -4.83
CA GLU A 442 0.97 21.94 -5.60
C GLU A 442 1.16 22.19 -7.10
N PRO A 443 0.20 22.79 -7.83
CA PRO A 443 0.41 23.10 -9.24
C PRO A 443 1.56 24.11 -9.44
N TRP A 444 1.75 25.04 -8.50
CA TRP A 444 2.90 25.95 -8.55
C TRP A 444 4.23 25.23 -8.35
N ALA A 445 4.30 24.31 -7.38
CA ALA A 445 5.46 23.47 -7.10
C ALA A 445 5.82 22.58 -8.30
N LEU A 446 4.81 22.04 -8.99
CA LEU A 446 5.00 21.26 -10.23
C LEU A 446 5.67 22.10 -11.33
N ALA A 447 5.23 23.35 -11.50
CA ALA A 447 5.82 24.26 -12.48
C ALA A 447 7.25 24.68 -12.09
N VAL A 448 7.50 24.91 -10.80
CA VAL A 448 8.83 25.21 -10.27
C VAL A 448 9.79 24.03 -10.46
N ALA A 449 9.36 22.81 -10.13
CA ALA A 449 10.14 21.60 -10.34
C ALA A 449 10.53 21.45 -11.82
N HIS A 450 9.56 21.61 -12.72
CA HIS A 450 9.81 21.57 -14.16
C HIS A 450 10.87 22.60 -14.59
N ARG A 451 10.75 23.85 -14.13
CA ARG A 451 11.70 24.93 -14.44
C ARG A 451 13.11 24.62 -13.93
N ILE A 452 13.26 24.04 -12.75
CA ILE A 452 14.56 23.61 -12.21
C ILE A 452 15.15 22.52 -13.09
N THR A 453 14.36 21.50 -13.43
CA THR A 453 14.83 20.41 -14.30
C THR A 453 15.28 20.92 -15.67
N THR A 454 14.55 21.86 -16.27
CA THR A 454 14.89 22.39 -17.60
C THR A 454 16.05 23.39 -17.58
N THR A 455 16.15 24.22 -16.53
CA THR A 455 17.13 25.32 -16.47
C THR A 455 18.42 24.92 -15.77
N LEU A 456 18.32 24.14 -14.69
CA LEU A 456 19.45 23.75 -13.83
C LEU A 456 19.88 22.28 -14.04
N GLY A 457 19.10 21.48 -14.78
CA GLY A 457 19.54 20.16 -15.26
C GLY A 457 19.54 19.03 -14.23
N PHE A 458 18.88 19.20 -13.09
CA PHE A 458 18.67 18.14 -12.10
C PHE A 458 17.22 18.07 -11.64
N ASP A 459 16.82 16.95 -11.06
CA ASP A 459 15.47 16.73 -10.54
C ASP A 459 15.41 17.19 -9.06
N PRO A 460 14.70 18.29 -8.74
CA PRO A 460 14.63 18.78 -7.37
C PRO A 460 13.67 17.96 -6.51
N GLN A 461 13.97 17.88 -5.21
CA GLN A 461 13.00 17.40 -4.23
C GLN A 461 12.10 18.57 -3.84
N VAL A 462 10.80 18.48 -4.15
CA VAL A 462 9.83 19.54 -3.92
C VAL A 462 8.63 18.99 -3.16
N SER A 463 8.26 19.65 -2.07
CA SER A 463 7.05 19.38 -1.29
C SER A 463 6.20 20.65 -1.19
N ALA A 464 4.87 20.48 -1.20
CA ALA A 464 3.91 21.57 -1.11
C ALA A 464 2.94 21.33 0.05
N ALA A 465 2.77 22.34 0.89
CA ALA A 465 1.86 22.31 2.04
C ALA A 465 0.94 23.53 2.03
N ASP A 466 0.04 23.66 3.01
CA ASP A 466 -0.92 24.79 3.05
C ASP A 466 -0.27 26.16 3.25
N ASP A 467 0.91 26.21 3.88
CA ASP A 467 1.62 27.45 4.23
C ASP A 467 2.85 27.73 3.34
N GLY A 468 3.12 26.90 2.33
CA GLY A 468 4.25 27.14 1.44
C GLY A 468 4.69 25.98 0.56
N ILE A 469 5.78 26.22 -0.16
CA ILE A 469 6.51 25.25 -1.00
C ILE A 469 7.92 25.12 -0.44
N LEU A 470 8.39 23.88 -0.25
CA LEU A 470 9.76 23.59 0.15
C LEU A 470 10.48 22.87 -0.99
N ILE A 471 11.67 23.35 -1.32
CA ILE A 471 12.54 22.80 -2.37
C ILE A 471 13.89 22.53 -1.74
N ARG A 472 14.42 21.33 -1.93
CA ARG A 472 15.81 21.00 -1.59
C ARG A 472 16.66 20.92 -2.84
N VAL A 473 17.81 21.58 -2.82
CA VAL A 473 18.76 21.64 -3.94
C VAL A 473 20.19 21.37 -3.46
N PRO A 474 20.94 20.48 -4.14
CA PRO A 474 22.31 20.13 -3.78
C PRO A 474 23.35 21.06 -4.46
N LEU A 475 23.15 22.38 -4.38
CA LEU A 475 23.98 23.38 -5.08
C LEU A 475 24.81 24.23 -4.11
N ASP A 476 25.92 24.80 -4.61
CA ASP A 476 26.66 25.85 -3.90
C ASP A 476 25.88 27.17 -3.84
N GLU A 477 26.11 27.99 -2.80
CA GLU A 477 25.34 29.22 -2.51
C GLU A 477 25.21 30.18 -3.71
N ASP A 478 26.30 30.39 -4.46
CA ASP A 478 26.36 31.32 -5.58
C ASP A 478 25.52 30.88 -6.79
N SER A 479 25.07 29.62 -6.82
CA SER A 479 24.26 29.03 -7.90
C SER A 479 22.79 28.87 -7.53
N LEU A 480 22.38 29.32 -6.34
CA LEU A 480 20.99 29.19 -5.89
C LEU A 480 20.09 30.21 -6.58
N PRO A 481 19.01 29.77 -7.25
CA PRO A 481 18.03 30.70 -7.77
C PRO A 481 17.33 31.45 -6.63
N GLY A 482 16.88 32.67 -6.90
CA GLY A 482 16.11 33.50 -5.99
C GLY A 482 14.61 33.47 -6.23
N SER A 483 13.98 34.60 -5.89
CA SER A 483 12.54 34.76 -5.98
C SER A 483 12.01 34.62 -7.42
N GLU A 484 12.85 34.84 -8.43
CA GLU A 484 12.52 34.63 -9.84
C GLU A 484 12.11 33.20 -10.17
N LEU A 485 12.57 32.22 -9.38
CA LEU A 485 12.21 30.82 -9.54
C LEU A 485 10.69 30.60 -9.48
N PHE A 486 10.01 31.40 -8.66
CA PHE A 486 8.58 31.26 -8.38
C PHE A 486 7.71 32.15 -9.28
N LEU A 487 8.32 33.03 -10.10
CA LEU A 487 7.58 33.96 -10.97
C LEU A 487 7.29 33.33 -12.33
N PHE A 488 6.02 33.19 -12.71
CA PHE A 488 5.61 32.63 -14.01
C PHE A 488 4.65 33.58 -14.73
N ASP A 489 4.62 33.51 -16.06
CA ASP A 489 3.43 33.97 -16.78
C ASP A 489 2.27 33.00 -16.49
N PRO A 490 1.05 33.48 -16.20
CA PRO A 490 -0.07 32.60 -15.84
C PRO A 490 -0.44 31.59 -16.92
N ASP A 491 -0.36 31.95 -18.21
CA ASP A 491 -0.72 31.06 -19.31
C ASP A 491 0.38 29.99 -19.51
N GLU A 492 1.65 30.37 -19.35
CA GLU A 492 2.79 29.44 -19.33
C GLU A 492 2.68 28.44 -18.18
N LEU A 493 2.40 28.92 -16.96
CA LEU A 493 2.26 28.06 -15.78
C LEU A 493 1.15 27.02 -15.99
N GLU A 494 -0.01 27.48 -16.47
CA GLU A 494 -1.15 26.60 -16.69
C GLU A 494 -0.85 25.54 -17.76
N ALA A 495 -0.11 25.89 -18.81
CA ALA A 495 0.35 24.94 -19.81
C ALA A 495 1.30 23.89 -19.22
N ILE A 496 2.29 24.30 -18.43
CA ILE A 496 3.23 23.39 -17.75
C ILE A 496 2.47 22.43 -16.84
N VAL A 497 1.55 22.94 -16.02
CA VAL A 497 0.77 22.08 -15.09
C VAL A 497 -0.04 21.04 -15.87
N ARG A 498 -0.71 21.44 -16.95
CA ARG A 498 -1.49 20.52 -17.80
C ARG A 498 -0.63 19.45 -18.46
N GLU A 499 0.58 19.78 -18.89
CA GLU A 499 1.51 18.82 -19.50
C GLU A 499 2.09 17.85 -18.46
N ARG A 500 2.46 18.38 -17.28
CA ARG A 500 3.22 17.63 -16.28
C ARG A 500 2.35 16.80 -15.34
N VAL A 501 1.08 17.18 -15.13
CA VAL A 501 0.19 16.49 -14.16
C VAL A 501 0.06 15.00 -14.44
N GLY A 502 0.04 14.59 -15.72
CA GLY A 502 -0.10 13.18 -16.14
C GLY A 502 1.05 12.25 -15.73
N PHE A 503 2.15 12.81 -15.24
CA PHE A 503 3.34 12.10 -14.76
C PHE A 503 3.46 12.09 -13.24
N THR A 504 2.50 12.68 -12.53
CA THR A 504 2.54 12.78 -11.06
C THR A 504 1.95 11.55 -10.37
N ALA A 505 2.40 11.29 -9.13
CA ALA A 505 1.81 10.27 -8.27
C ALA A 505 0.32 10.57 -7.95
N LEU A 506 -0.03 11.85 -7.81
CA LEU A 506 -1.42 12.30 -7.66
C LEU A 506 -2.29 11.81 -8.83
N PHE A 507 -1.84 12.02 -10.06
CA PHE A 507 -2.58 11.57 -11.23
C PHE A 507 -2.75 10.05 -11.28
N ALA A 508 -1.69 9.29 -10.98
CA ALA A 508 -1.78 7.82 -10.92
C ALA A 508 -2.77 7.34 -9.85
N ALA A 509 -2.82 8.02 -8.70
CA ALA A 509 -3.79 7.74 -7.64
C ALA A 509 -5.23 8.04 -8.11
N ARG A 510 -5.46 9.22 -8.69
CA ARG A 510 -6.79 9.64 -9.19
C ARG A 510 -7.26 8.77 -10.36
N PHE A 511 -6.37 8.38 -11.26
CA PHE A 511 -6.69 7.44 -12.33
C PHE A 511 -7.18 6.10 -11.79
N ARG A 512 -6.50 5.54 -10.79
CA ARG A 512 -6.92 4.29 -10.14
C ARG A 512 -8.30 4.42 -9.49
N GLU A 513 -8.55 5.52 -8.79
CA GLU A 513 -9.84 5.80 -8.15
C GLU A 513 -10.97 5.92 -9.20
N CYS A 514 -10.73 6.69 -10.27
CA CYS A 514 -11.67 6.84 -11.38
C CYS A 514 -11.93 5.50 -12.10
N ALA A 515 -10.88 4.71 -12.37
CA ALA A 515 -10.99 3.41 -13.03
C ALA A 515 -11.79 2.39 -12.20
N ALA A 516 -11.58 2.40 -10.87
CA ALA A 516 -12.38 1.58 -9.95
C ALA A 516 -13.85 2.03 -9.95
N ARG A 517 -14.11 3.34 -9.85
CA ARG A 517 -15.47 3.91 -9.86
C ARG A 517 -16.20 3.64 -11.18
N ALA A 518 -15.48 3.70 -12.30
CA ALA A 518 -15.97 3.38 -13.64
C ALA A 518 -16.15 1.87 -13.91
N LEU A 519 -15.94 1.00 -12.91
CA LEU A 519 -16.15 -0.44 -12.99
C LEU A 519 -15.19 -1.18 -13.95
N LEU A 520 -14.02 -0.59 -14.22
CA LEU A 520 -12.96 -1.23 -15.01
C LEU A 520 -12.20 -2.24 -14.17
N MET A 521 -11.99 -1.93 -12.89
CA MET A 521 -11.33 -2.82 -11.93
C MET A 521 -12.39 -3.68 -11.22
N SER A 522 -12.47 -4.97 -11.56
CA SER A 522 -13.46 -5.88 -10.95
C SER A 522 -13.05 -6.29 -9.53
N PRO A 523 -13.94 -6.19 -8.53
CA PRO A 523 -13.69 -6.75 -7.20
C PRO A 523 -13.68 -8.29 -7.25
N THR A 524 -12.80 -8.91 -6.47
CA THR A 524 -12.56 -10.37 -6.49
C THR A 524 -13.77 -11.17 -5.98
N ALA A 525 -14.59 -10.60 -5.10
CA ALA A 525 -15.84 -11.19 -4.62
C ALA A 525 -16.83 -10.12 -4.10
N PRO A 526 -18.15 -10.37 -4.15
CA PRO A 526 -19.15 -9.51 -3.51
C PRO A 526 -18.85 -9.29 -2.02
N GLY A 527 -18.80 -8.02 -1.59
CA GLY A 527 -18.56 -7.65 -0.20
C GLY A 527 -17.11 -7.82 0.29
N LYS A 528 -16.16 -8.22 -0.58
CA LYS A 528 -14.73 -8.23 -0.27
C LYS A 528 -14.01 -7.18 -1.11
N ARG A 529 -13.40 -6.20 -0.44
CA ARG A 529 -12.51 -5.23 -1.08
C ARG A 529 -11.24 -5.95 -1.54
N ALA A 530 -10.77 -5.62 -2.75
CA ALA A 530 -9.45 -6.05 -3.18
C ALA A 530 -8.39 -5.28 -2.36
N PRO A 531 -7.32 -5.94 -1.87
CA PRO A 531 -6.22 -5.25 -1.18
C PRO A 531 -5.65 -4.10 -2.03
N LEU A 532 -5.28 -2.96 -1.42
CA LEU A 532 -4.90 -1.77 -2.18
C LEU A 532 -3.64 -2.01 -3.01
N TRP A 533 -2.67 -2.80 -2.56
CA TRP A 533 -1.51 -3.18 -3.39
C TRP A 533 -1.90 -3.86 -4.70
N GLN A 534 -2.93 -4.72 -4.67
CA GLN A 534 -3.44 -5.39 -5.87
C GLN A 534 -4.17 -4.39 -6.77
N GLN A 535 -4.88 -3.42 -6.18
CA GLN A 535 -5.47 -2.30 -6.91
C GLN A 535 -4.40 -1.38 -7.52
N ARG A 536 -3.28 -1.13 -6.83
CA ARG A 536 -2.14 -0.31 -7.32
C ARG A 536 -1.49 -0.99 -8.52
N LEU A 537 -1.17 -2.29 -8.42
CA LEU A 537 -0.58 -3.05 -9.52
C LEU A 537 -1.49 -3.06 -10.76
N LYS A 538 -2.79 -3.34 -10.57
CA LYS A 538 -3.78 -3.32 -11.65
C LYS A 538 -4.00 -1.93 -12.22
N GLY A 539 -4.08 -0.92 -11.38
CA GLY A 539 -4.24 0.49 -11.78
C GLY A 539 -3.06 0.97 -12.63
N GLY A 540 -1.83 0.60 -12.26
CA GLY A 540 -0.63 0.89 -13.05
C GLY A 540 -0.64 0.21 -14.42
N GLN A 541 -0.96 -1.09 -14.47
CA GLN A 541 -1.10 -1.83 -15.74
C GLN A 541 -2.17 -1.23 -16.66
N LEU A 542 -3.31 -0.86 -16.07
CA LEU A 542 -4.40 -0.22 -16.80
C LEU A 542 -4.00 1.17 -17.29
N LEU A 543 -3.25 1.95 -16.51
CA LEU A 543 -2.77 3.27 -16.91
C LEU A 543 -1.81 3.19 -18.09
N GLU A 544 -0.86 2.26 -18.05
CA GLU A 544 0.09 2.04 -19.16
C GLU A 544 -0.62 1.64 -20.46
N ALA A 545 -1.64 0.78 -20.37
CA ALA A 545 -2.45 0.43 -21.53
C ALA A 545 -3.30 1.62 -22.01
N ALA A 546 -3.92 2.36 -21.09
CA ALA A 546 -4.75 3.52 -21.43
C ALA A 546 -3.95 4.66 -22.07
N ARG A 547 -2.66 4.84 -21.71
CA ARG A 547 -1.76 5.84 -22.31
C ARG A 547 -1.51 5.62 -23.81
N GLN A 548 -1.69 4.40 -24.30
CA GLN A 548 -1.55 4.07 -25.73
C GLN A 548 -2.79 4.43 -26.55
N GLU A 549 -3.91 4.70 -25.87
CA GLU A 549 -5.21 4.97 -26.50
C GLU A 549 -5.49 6.48 -26.49
N GLU A 550 -5.75 7.03 -27.67
CA GLU A 550 -6.16 8.44 -27.79
C GLU A 550 -7.54 8.65 -27.16
N ASP A 551 -7.68 9.75 -26.39
CA ASP A 551 -8.93 10.19 -25.76
C ASP A 551 -9.58 9.18 -24.79
N PHE A 552 -8.79 8.35 -24.08
CA PHE A 552 -9.36 7.41 -23.11
C PHE A 552 -10.16 8.14 -22.00
N PRO A 553 -11.48 7.88 -21.83
CA PRO A 553 -12.34 8.70 -20.97
C PRO A 553 -11.88 8.82 -19.51
N ILE A 554 -11.25 7.79 -18.95
CA ILE A 554 -10.79 7.81 -17.55
C ILE A 554 -9.49 8.59 -17.38
N ILE A 555 -8.63 8.67 -18.41
CA ILE A 555 -7.50 9.60 -18.39
C ILE A 555 -8.03 11.03 -18.38
N LEU A 556 -9.00 11.34 -19.24
CA LEU A 556 -9.63 12.66 -19.29
C LEU A 556 -10.31 13.01 -17.96
N GLU A 557 -11.00 12.06 -17.34
CA GLU A 557 -11.61 12.26 -16.01
C GLU A 557 -10.55 12.49 -14.93
N ALA A 558 -9.51 11.66 -14.87
CA ALA A 558 -8.45 11.82 -13.88
C ALA A 558 -7.72 13.16 -14.04
N LEU A 559 -7.49 13.62 -15.28
CA LEU A 559 -6.97 14.97 -15.57
C LEU A 559 -7.94 16.04 -15.09
N ARG A 560 -9.25 15.90 -15.39
CA ARG A 560 -10.29 16.85 -14.96
C ARG A 560 -10.35 16.94 -13.43
N GLU A 561 -10.34 15.81 -12.72
CA GLU A 561 -10.35 15.76 -11.25
C GLU A 561 -9.10 16.44 -10.69
N CYS A 562 -7.90 16.12 -11.19
CA CYS A 562 -6.67 16.78 -10.73
C CYS A 562 -6.70 18.29 -10.96
N LEU A 563 -7.06 18.75 -12.17
CA LEU A 563 -6.95 20.15 -12.55
C LEU A 563 -8.08 21.04 -12.02
N ARG A 564 -9.28 20.48 -11.75
CA ARG A 564 -10.46 21.26 -11.32
C ARG A 564 -10.87 21.01 -9.88
N ASP A 565 -10.76 19.77 -9.39
CA ASP A 565 -11.27 19.39 -8.07
C ASP A 565 -10.16 19.39 -7.02
N VAL A 566 -8.95 18.95 -7.39
CA VAL A 566 -7.79 18.99 -6.49
C VAL A 566 -7.12 20.36 -6.56
N PHE A 567 -6.66 20.78 -7.73
CA PHE A 567 -6.02 22.09 -7.92
C PHE A 567 -7.03 23.24 -7.99
N ASP A 568 -6.58 24.44 -7.65
CA ASP A 568 -7.32 25.69 -7.87
C ASP A 568 -6.52 26.62 -8.81
N LEU A 569 -6.50 26.26 -10.10
CA LEU A 569 -5.80 27.03 -11.14
C LEU A 569 -6.30 28.48 -11.29
N PRO A 570 -7.62 28.77 -11.15
CA PRO A 570 -8.10 30.15 -11.11
C PRO A 570 -7.46 30.96 -9.98
N ALA A 571 -7.37 30.40 -8.77
CA ALA A 571 -6.71 31.06 -7.65
C ALA A 571 -5.20 31.23 -7.89
N LEU A 572 -4.53 30.24 -8.48
CA LEU A 572 -3.12 30.37 -8.84
C LEU A 572 -2.87 31.47 -9.88
N ARG A 573 -3.76 31.60 -10.88
CA ARG A 573 -3.73 32.71 -11.85
C ARG A 573 -3.86 34.05 -11.14
N GLU A 574 -4.78 34.18 -10.18
CA GLU A 574 -4.94 35.40 -9.37
C GLU A 574 -3.65 35.76 -8.59
N VAL A 575 -2.98 34.77 -7.99
CA VAL A 575 -1.69 34.98 -7.32
C VAL A 575 -0.61 35.44 -8.28
N MET A 576 -0.50 34.81 -9.46
CA MET A 576 0.49 35.20 -10.48
C MET A 576 0.22 36.61 -11.04
N ASP A 577 -1.04 36.96 -11.30
CA ASP A 577 -1.43 38.31 -11.71
C ASP A 577 -1.16 39.35 -10.61
N GLY A 578 -1.36 38.97 -9.35
CA GLY A 578 -1.00 39.78 -8.18
C GLY A 578 0.50 40.05 -8.08
N LEU A 579 1.34 39.04 -8.35
CA LEU A 579 2.79 39.18 -8.39
C LEU A 579 3.25 40.06 -9.56
N ARG A 580 2.68 39.86 -10.77
CA ARG A 580 3.01 40.63 -11.98
C ARG A 580 2.60 42.11 -11.88
N SER A 581 1.44 42.39 -11.28
CA SER A 581 0.96 43.77 -11.05
C SER A 581 1.65 44.48 -9.88
N GLY A 582 2.40 43.74 -9.05
CA GLY A 582 3.02 44.26 -7.82
C GLY A 582 2.05 44.44 -6.64
N ALA A 583 0.82 43.93 -6.76
CA ALA A 583 -0.14 43.87 -5.65
C ALA A 583 0.31 42.90 -4.55
N ILE A 584 0.98 41.81 -4.95
CA ILE A 584 1.69 40.87 -4.09
C ILE A 584 3.19 41.08 -4.31
N LYS A 585 3.95 41.24 -3.22
CA LYS A 585 5.42 41.41 -3.26
C LYS A 585 6.12 40.15 -2.79
N MET A 586 7.33 39.90 -3.29
CA MET A 586 8.23 38.87 -2.78
C MET A 586 9.43 39.52 -2.10
N SER A 587 9.84 38.96 -0.96
CA SER A 587 11.08 39.32 -0.27
C SER A 587 11.92 38.08 -0.04
N GLU A 588 13.24 38.22 -0.10
CA GLU A 588 14.18 37.13 0.14
C GLU A 588 14.81 37.26 1.53
N ALA A 589 14.98 36.14 2.21
CA ALA A 589 15.61 36.07 3.53
C ALA A 589 16.60 34.90 3.58
N ARG A 590 17.75 35.10 4.22
CA ARG A 590 18.70 34.03 4.53
C ARG A 590 18.68 33.79 6.04
N THR A 591 18.49 32.55 6.45
CA THR A 591 18.42 32.16 7.86
C THR A 591 19.43 31.06 8.16
N GLY A 592 20.09 31.14 9.33
CA GLY A 592 21.02 30.09 9.77
C GLY A 592 20.33 28.83 10.30
N ALA A 593 19.03 28.92 10.59
CA ALA A 593 18.15 27.81 10.96
C ALA A 593 16.73 28.13 10.46
N PRO A 594 15.88 27.11 10.21
CA PRO A 594 14.52 27.33 9.76
C PRO A 594 13.73 28.28 10.67
N SER A 595 13.08 29.29 10.10
CA SER A 595 12.22 30.22 10.82
C SER A 595 11.02 29.54 11.49
N PRO A 596 10.34 30.19 12.45
CA PRO A 596 9.15 29.62 13.11
C PRO A 596 8.05 29.14 12.14
N PHE A 597 7.88 29.80 10.99
CA PHE A 597 6.93 29.40 9.95
C PHE A 597 7.47 28.29 9.04
N ALA A 598 8.80 28.15 8.93
CA ALA A 598 9.43 27.07 8.17
C ALA A 598 9.43 25.74 8.92
N ALA A 599 9.47 25.76 10.26
CA ALA A 599 9.56 24.55 11.06
C ALA A 599 8.45 23.51 10.78
N PRO A 600 7.14 23.87 10.67
CA PRO A 600 6.10 22.92 10.27
C PRO A 600 6.28 22.36 8.85
N LEU A 601 6.79 23.17 7.91
CA LEU A 601 7.03 22.75 6.52
C LEU A 601 8.18 21.74 6.44
N VAL A 602 9.28 22.01 7.16
CA VAL A 602 10.44 21.11 7.24
C VAL A 602 10.08 19.80 7.94
N PHE A 603 9.29 19.86 9.02
CA PHE A 603 8.84 18.65 9.73
C PHE A 603 7.86 17.83 8.88
N GLY A 604 6.95 18.49 8.16
CA GLY A 604 6.06 17.84 7.19
C GLY A 604 6.84 17.14 6.08
N TYR A 605 7.85 17.81 5.51
CA TYR A 605 8.76 17.24 4.52
C TYR A 605 9.49 15.99 5.05
N LEU A 606 10.03 16.01 6.27
CA LEU A 606 10.64 14.81 6.87
C LEU A 606 9.62 13.69 7.05
N GLY A 607 8.39 14.01 7.42
CA GLY A 607 7.28 13.06 7.54
C GLY A 607 6.66 12.59 6.21
N GLU A 608 6.96 13.23 5.09
CA GLU A 608 6.62 12.73 3.74
C GLU A 608 7.78 11.87 3.21
N HIS A 609 9.03 12.29 3.41
CA HIS A 609 10.21 11.66 2.80
C HIS A 609 10.82 10.49 3.59
N LEU A 610 10.61 10.41 4.92
CA LEU A 610 10.86 9.16 5.66
C LEU A 610 10.02 8.00 5.09
N TYR A 611 8.98 8.34 4.31
CA TYR A 611 8.00 7.42 3.73
C TYR A 611 7.99 7.41 2.19
N GLU A 612 8.47 8.44 1.49
CA GLU A 612 8.78 8.36 0.05
C GLU A 612 9.91 7.37 -0.24
N GLY A 613 10.83 7.18 0.73
CA GLY A 613 11.81 6.10 0.70
C GLY A 613 11.20 4.70 0.68
N ASP A 614 9.92 4.57 1.08
CA ASP A 614 9.08 3.37 1.00
C ASP A 614 8.06 3.44 -0.15
N LEU A 615 8.35 4.17 -1.24
CA LEU A 615 8.00 3.67 -2.57
C LEU A 615 8.45 2.22 -2.60
N PRO A 616 7.53 1.26 -2.84
CA PRO A 616 7.66 -0.07 -2.30
C PRO A 616 9.03 -0.63 -2.62
N HIS A 617 9.60 -1.39 -1.69
CA HIS A 617 10.74 -2.26 -2.00
C HIS A 617 10.50 -3.04 -3.30
N ALA A 618 9.26 -3.22 -3.77
CA ALA A 618 8.86 -3.73 -5.08
C ALA A 618 9.13 -2.84 -6.32
N GLU A 619 9.30 -1.51 -6.22
CA GLU A 619 9.74 -0.65 -7.34
C GLU A 619 11.27 -0.60 -7.41
N ARG A 620 11.97 -0.51 -6.28
CA ARG A 620 13.43 -0.75 -6.25
C ARG A 620 13.78 -2.21 -6.54
N GLN A 621 12.97 -3.18 -6.11
CA GLN A 621 13.06 -4.58 -6.54
C GLN A 621 12.46 -4.81 -7.93
N ALA A 622 11.60 -3.96 -8.50
CA ALA A 622 11.27 -4.09 -9.93
C ALA A 622 12.46 -3.64 -10.78
N SER A 623 13.22 -2.65 -10.30
CA SER A 623 14.48 -2.20 -10.92
C SER A 623 15.70 -3.06 -10.53
N LEU A 624 15.66 -3.83 -9.44
CA LEU A 624 16.74 -4.76 -9.00
C LEU A 624 16.42 -6.25 -9.23
N LEU A 625 15.15 -6.63 -9.41
CA LEU A 625 14.69 -7.94 -9.94
C LEU A 625 14.39 -7.86 -11.45
N ALA A 626 14.53 -6.68 -12.06
CA ALA A 626 15.06 -6.56 -13.41
C ALA A 626 16.53 -7.00 -13.40
N VAL A 627 16.78 -8.27 -13.02
CA VAL A 627 17.91 -8.98 -13.57
C VAL A 627 17.62 -8.99 -15.06
N ASP A 628 18.37 -8.18 -15.78
CA ASP A 628 18.27 -8.02 -17.22
C ASP A 628 18.16 -9.44 -17.85
N PRO A 629 17.06 -9.74 -18.57
CA PRO A 629 16.92 -10.99 -19.31
C PRO A 629 18.10 -11.24 -20.24
N ALA A 630 18.78 -10.18 -20.71
CA ALA A 630 20.01 -10.28 -21.48
C ALA A 630 21.21 -10.74 -20.63
N LEU A 631 21.36 -10.27 -19.38
CA LEU A 631 22.43 -10.70 -18.46
C LEU A 631 22.27 -12.15 -17.98
N LEU A 632 21.04 -12.64 -17.79
CA LEU A 632 20.79 -14.07 -17.53
C LEU A 632 21.04 -14.95 -18.77
N GLY A 633 20.75 -14.41 -19.96
CA GLY A 633 21.11 -15.04 -21.24
C GLY A 633 22.62 -15.15 -21.46
N GLU A 634 23.40 -14.17 -20.97
CA GLU A 634 24.86 -14.18 -21.01
C GLU A 634 25.50 -15.12 -19.97
N LEU A 635 24.89 -15.28 -18.77
CA LEU A 635 25.47 -16.08 -17.68
C LEU A 635 25.05 -17.56 -17.67
N VAL A 636 23.89 -17.93 -18.25
CA VAL A 636 23.37 -19.31 -18.24
C VAL A 636 23.26 -19.92 -19.65
N GLY A 637 23.51 -19.12 -20.70
CA GLY A 637 23.37 -19.55 -22.09
C GLY A 637 21.91 -19.61 -22.53
N ALA A 638 21.64 -19.20 -23.77
CA ALA A 638 20.29 -19.02 -24.35
C ALA A 638 19.39 -20.27 -24.45
N GLY A 639 19.81 -21.41 -23.86
CA GLY A 639 19.06 -22.69 -23.83
C GLY A 639 18.58 -23.16 -22.45
N ALA A 640 19.07 -22.59 -21.33
CA ALA A 640 18.83 -23.18 -20.01
C ALA A 640 17.44 -22.89 -19.38
N ILE A 641 16.68 -21.93 -19.89
CA ILE A 641 15.36 -21.59 -19.35
C ILE A 641 14.30 -22.61 -19.78
N GLU A 642 14.45 -23.19 -20.98
CA GLU A 642 13.54 -24.21 -21.50
C GLU A 642 13.61 -25.49 -20.63
N ASP A 643 14.82 -25.85 -20.17
CA ASP A 643 15.06 -27.01 -19.29
C ASP A 643 14.51 -26.84 -17.85
N VAL A 644 14.13 -25.61 -17.45
CA VAL A 644 13.61 -25.30 -16.10
C VAL A 644 12.07 -25.27 -16.05
N LEU A 645 11.40 -25.22 -17.20
CA LEU A 645 9.93 -25.23 -17.26
C LEU A 645 9.39 -26.66 -17.22
N ASP A 646 8.44 -26.93 -16.33
CA ASP A 646 7.76 -28.24 -16.26
C ASP A 646 6.76 -28.37 -17.43
N ASP A 647 6.92 -29.41 -18.26
CA ASP A 647 6.07 -29.68 -19.42
C ASP A 647 4.58 -29.83 -19.06
N GLY A 648 4.29 -30.39 -17.88
CA GLY A 648 2.93 -30.51 -17.37
C GLY A 648 2.30 -29.16 -17.05
N VAL A 649 3.08 -28.23 -16.46
CA VAL A 649 2.66 -26.84 -16.22
C VAL A 649 2.45 -26.10 -17.54
N VAL A 650 3.33 -26.28 -18.53
CA VAL A 650 3.18 -25.67 -19.86
C VAL A 650 1.89 -26.13 -20.54
N ALA A 651 1.63 -27.44 -20.58
CA ALA A 651 0.41 -28.00 -21.17
C ALA A 651 -0.86 -27.54 -20.44
N GLN A 652 -0.83 -27.51 -19.11
CA GLN A 652 -1.95 -27.04 -18.30
C GLN A 652 -2.25 -25.55 -18.55
N VAL A 653 -1.22 -24.69 -18.54
CA VAL A 653 -1.40 -23.25 -18.78
C VAL A 653 -1.90 -23.00 -20.20
N LEU A 654 -1.42 -23.76 -21.19
CA LEU A 654 -1.94 -23.68 -22.56
C LEU A 654 -3.44 -24.03 -22.61
N ALA A 655 -3.86 -25.12 -21.96
CA ALA A 655 -5.27 -25.52 -21.90
C ALA A 655 -6.16 -24.48 -21.17
N GLU A 656 -5.63 -23.83 -20.13
CA GLU A 656 -6.32 -22.72 -19.43
C GLU A 656 -6.45 -21.49 -20.34
N LEU A 657 -5.37 -21.07 -21.02
CA LEU A 657 -5.36 -19.93 -21.94
C LEU A 657 -6.27 -20.17 -23.16
N GLN A 658 -6.33 -21.41 -23.64
CA GLN A 658 -7.19 -21.82 -24.76
C GLN A 658 -8.63 -22.10 -24.33
N ARG A 659 -9.00 -21.95 -23.05
CA ARG A 659 -10.34 -22.24 -22.51
C ARG A 659 -10.81 -23.69 -22.72
N THR A 660 -9.87 -24.64 -22.84
CA THR A 660 -10.16 -26.08 -23.00
C THR A 660 -10.00 -26.86 -21.69
N ALA A 661 -9.35 -26.29 -20.67
CA ALA A 661 -9.25 -26.89 -19.35
C ALA A 661 -10.61 -26.96 -18.63
N ALA A 662 -10.80 -28.01 -17.82
CA ALA A 662 -11.99 -28.16 -16.98
C ALA A 662 -12.16 -26.95 -16.04
N GLY A 663 -13.37 -26.37 -16.01
CA GLY A 663 -13.67 -25.15 -15.24
C GLY A 663 -13.28 -23.82 -15.90
N TRP A 664 -12.64 -23.86 -17.08
CA TRP A 664 -12.29 -22.65 -17.86
C TRP A 664 -13.15 -22.46 -19.11
N GLN A 665 -13.94 -23.47 -19.47
CA GLN A 665 -14.86 -23.44 -20.61
C GLN A 665 -15.92 -22.34 -20.45
N VAL A 666 -16.37 -21.78 -21.56
CA VAL A 666 -17.35 -20.68 -21.59
C VAL A 666 -18.77 -21.22 -21.58
N ARG A 667 -19.72 -20.40 -21.11
CA ARG A 667 -21.15 -20.76 -21.02
C ARG A 667 -22.01 -19.78 -21.80
N GLY A 668 -22.95 -20.32 -22.58
CA GLY A 668 -23.95 -19.56 -23.33
C GLY A 668 -23.37 -18.67 -24.45
N ALA A 669 -24.26 -17.95 -25.15
CA ALA A 669 -23.90 -17.15 -26.32
C ALA A 669 -22.94 -15.98 -25.99
N GLU A 670 -23.09 -15.33 -24.83
CA GLU A 670 -22.16 -14.29 -24.37
C GLU A 670 -20.74 -14.82 -24.18
N GLY A 671 -20.61 -16.03 -23.63
CA GLY A 671 -19.33 -16.69 -23.48
C GLY A 671 -18.66 -16.99 -24.82
N VAL A 672 -19.43 -17.38 -25.83
CA VAL A 672 -18.93 -17.60 -27.21
C VAL A 672 -18.48 -16.29 -27.87
N ALA A 673 -19.22 -15.19 -27.68
CA ALA A 673 -18.80 -13.89 -28.18
C ALA A 673 -17.48 -13.41 -27.55
N ASP A 674 -17.32 -13.63 -26.24
CA ASP A 674 -16.09 -13.32 -25.51
C ASP A 674 -14.93 -14.18 -25.98
N LEU A 675 -15.18 -15.46 -26.25
CA LEU A 675 -14.19 -16.39 -26.77
C LEU A 675 -13.60 -15.92 -28.10
N LEU A 676 -14.45 -15.48 -29.04
CA LEU A 676 -14.02 -14.96 -30.34
C LEU A 676 -13.24 -13.66 -30.23
N ARG A 677 -13.53 -12.83 -29.23
CA ARG A 677 -12.79 -11.58 -28.97
C ARG A 677 -11.42 -11.85 -28.33
N GLU A 678 -11.37 -12.78 -27.38
CA GLU A 678 -10.15 -13.18 -26.66
C GLU A 678 -9.18 -13.98 -27.54
N LEU A 679 -9.66 -15.03 -28.22
CA LEU A 679 -8.83 -15.95 -29.01
C LEU A 679 -8.71 -15.55 -30.49
N GLY A 680 -9.64 -14.74 -31.00
CA GLY A 680 -9.77 -14.43 -32.42
C GLY A 680 -10.65 -15.43 -33.18
N PRO A 681 -10.53 -15.51 -34.52
CA PRO A 681 -11.42 -16.33 -35.34
C PRO A 681 -11.30 -17.84 -35.08
N LEU A 682 -12.43 -18.52 -34.87
CA LEU A 682 -12.51 -19.97 -34.56
C LEU A 682 -13.49 -20.73 -35.47
N THR A 683 -13.28 -22.04 -35.65
CA THR A 683 -14.25 -22.95 -36.27
C THR A 683 -15.38 -23.35 -35.31
N VAL A 684 -16.44 -23.97 -35.84
CA VAL A 684 -17.56 -24.45 -35.01
C VAL A 684 -17.09 -25.53 -34.04
N GLU A 685 -16.20 -26.40 -34.48
CA GLU A 685 -15.61 -27.49 -33.70
C GLU A 685 -14.70 -26.94 -32.58
N GLU A 686 -13.93 -25.90 -32.89
CA GLU A 686 -13.07 -25.22 -31.90
C GLU A 686 -13.89 -24.51 -30.82
N VAL A 687 -15.02 -23.90 -31.17
CA VAL A 687 -15.96 -23.32 -30.21
C VAL A 687 -16.61 -24.41 -29.36
N ALA A 688 -17.02 -25.52 -29.98
CA ALA A 688 -17.63 -26.65 -29.28
C ALA A 688 -16.69 -27.27 -28.22
N ALA A 689 -15.39 -27.38 -28.50
CA ALA A 689 -14.40 -27.88 -27.55
C ALA A 689 -14.22 -26.99 -26.30
N ARG A 690 -14.63 -25.72 -26.39
CA ARG A 690 -14.46 -24.69 -25.36
C ARG A 690 -15.78 -24.31 -24.69
N LEU A 691 -16.88 -24.98 -25.05
CA LEU A 691 -18.23 -24.72 -24.56
C LEU A 691 -18.61 -25.71 -23.45
N GLU A 692 -19.00 -25.19 -22.29
CA GLU A 692 -19.63 -25.98 -21.23
C GLU A 692 -21.15 -25.99 -21.43
N LEU A 693 -21.72 -27.19 -21.55
CA LEU A 693 -23.15 -27.37 -21.75
C LEU A 693 -23.83 -27.92 -20.49
N PRO A 694 -25.09 -27.50 -20.21
CA PRO A 694 -25.91 -28.13 -19.18
C PRO A 694 -26.17 -29.62 -19.46
N GLU A 695 -26.36 -30.43 -18.41
CA GLU A 695 -26.75 -31.82 -18.56
C GLU A 695 -28.05 -31.96 -19.39
N GLY A 696 -28.01 -32.76 -20.46
CA GLY A 696 -29.16 -32.98 -21.35
C GLY A 696 -29.24 -32.04 -22.57
N ALA A 697 -28.25 -31.18 -22.80
CA ALA A 697 -28.17 -30.33 -23.99
C ALA A 697 -27.87 -31.11 -25.29
N VAL A 698 -28.17 -30.48 -26.42
CA VAL A 698 -27.85 -30.96 -27.78
C VAL A 698 -26.33 -31.16 -27.95
N ALA A 699 -25.90 -31.94 -28.95
CA ALA A 699 -24.49 -32.17 -29.23
C ALA A 699 -23.68 -30.85 -29.26
N PRO A 700 -22.46 -30.80 -28.68
CA PRO A 700 -21.67 -29.56 -28.55
C PRO A 700 -21.50 -28.74 -29.83
N ALA A 701 -21.29 -29.41 -30.97
CA ALA A 701 -21.15 -28.76 -32.27
C ALA A 701 -22.45 -28.10 -32.75
N GLU A 702 -23.60 -28.72 -32.50
CA GLU A 702 -24.91 -28.16 -32.87
C GLU A 702 -25.24 -26.94 -32.00
N ALA A 703 -24.97 -27.02 -30.69
CA ALA A 703 -25.15 -25.89 -29.78
C ALA A 703 -24.24 -24.70 -30.16
N ALA A 704 -22.96 -24.97 -30.47
CA ALA A 704 -22.03 -23.93 -30.94
C ALA A 704 -22.51 -23.28 -32.25
N ALA A 705 -22.95 -24.08 -33.22
CA ALA A 705 -23.49 -23.56 -34.49
C ALA A 705 -24.73 -22.70 -34.30
N GLN A 706 -25.65 -23.10 -33.41
CA GLN A 706 -26.85 -22.33 -33.08
C GLN A 706 -26.50 -21.00 -32.42
N MET A 707 -25.59 -20.98 -31.44
CA MET A 707 -25.14 -19.76 -30.77
C MET A 707 -24.42 -18.81 -31.75
N LEU A 708 -23.56 -19.32 -32.64
CA LEU A 708 -22.89 -18.51 -33.65
C LEU A 708 -23.88 -17.92 -34.67
N THR A 709 -24.89 -18.69 -35.06
CA THR A 709 -25.96 -18.22 -35.96
C THR A 709 -26.81 -17.14 -35.30
N GLN A 710 -27.15 -17.31 -34.01
CA GLN A 710 -27.84 -16.30 -33.22
C GLN A 710 -27.01 -15.01 -33.14
N LEU A 711 -25.74 -15.10 -32.76
CA LEU A 711 -24.84 -13.94 -32.66
C LEU A 711 -24.67 -13.22 -34.00
N ASN A 712 -24.68 -13.94 -35.12
CA ASN A 712 -24.62 -13.35 -36.45
C ASN A 712 -25.94 -12.67 -36.85
N ALA A 713 -27.10 -13.22 -36.47
CA ALA A 713 -28.38 -12.53 -36.63
C ALA A 713 -28.45 -11.24 -35.80
N GLU A 714 -27.81 -11.24 -34.62
CA GLU A 714 -27.59 -10.07 -33.77
C GLU A 714 -26.46 -9.14 -34.25
N ARG A 715 -25.78 -9.47 -35.36
CA ARG A 715 -24.66 -8.72 -35.95
C ARG A 715 -23.46 -8.54 -35.01
N ARG A 716 -23.15 -9.57 -34.23
CA ARG A 716 -22.02 -9.61 -33.28
C ARG A 716 -20.89 -10.51 -33.74
N THR A 717 -21.16 -11.43 -34.65
CA THR A 717 -20.18 -12.31 -35.27
C THR A 717 -20.45 -12.42 -36.77
N PHE A 718 -19.43 -12.74 -37.55
CA PHE A 718 -19.59 -13.01 -38.99
C PHE A 718 -18.69 -14.17 -39.43
N PRO A 719 -19.10 -14.95 -40.46
CA PRO A 719 -18.28 -16.00 -41.01
C PRO A 719 -17.24 -15.43 -41.98
N LEU A 720 -16.03 -15.99 -41.96
CA LEU A 720 -14.94 -15.67 -42.89
C LEU A 720 -14.15 -16.91 -43.27
N ALA A 721 -13.43 -16.84 -44.39
CA ALA A 721 -12.45 -17.86 -44.77
C ALA A 721 -11.06 -17.39 -44.33
N LEU A 722 -10.39 -18.18 -43.49
CA LEU A 722 -9.05 -17.88 -42.98
C LEU A 722 -8.23 -19.17 -42.91
N GLY A 723 -7.02 -19.18 -43.51
CA GLY A 723 -6.15 -20.35 -43.50
C GLY A 723 -6.75 -21.60 -44.16
N GLY A 724 -7.63 -21.42 -45.16
CA GLY A 724 -8.29 -22.53 -45.86
C GLY A 724 -9.51 -23.15 -45.14
N ALA A 725 -9.86 -22.68 -43.94
CA ALA A 725 -11.03 -23.12 -43.19
C ALA A 725 -12.08 -22.01 -43.05
N ARG A 726 -13.35 -22.40 -42.90
CA ARG A 726 -14.44 -21.47 -42.58
C ARG A 726 -14.46 -21.23 -41.06
N LYS A 727 -14.16 -20.01 -40.65
CA LYS A 727 -14.13 -19.57 -39.25
C LYS A 727 -15.20 -18.51 -39.00
N TRP A 728 -15.42 -18.20 -37.73
CA TRP A 728 -16.26 -17.11 -37.27
C TRP A 728 -15.40 -16.09 -36.53
N ALA A 729 -15.57 -14.80 -36.82
CA ALA A 729 -14.90 -13.71 -36.11
C ALA A 729 -15.93 -12.86 -35.36
N ALA A 730 -15.48 -12.18 -34.31
CA ALA A 730 -16.25 -11.10 -33.68
C ALA A 730 -16.40 -9.91 -34.65
N ALA A 731 -17.52 -9.21 -34.59
CA ALA A 731 -17.79 -8.03 -35.41
C ALA A 731 -16.72 -6.93 -35.24
N ASP A 732 -16.26 -6.73 -34.00
CA ASP A 732 -15.25 -5.72 -33.64
C ASP A 732 -13.89 -5.96 -34.30
N ASP A 733 -13.58 -7.21 -34.66
CA ASP A 733 -12.36 -7.58 -35.38
C ASP A 733 -12.43 -7.27 -36.87
N GLY A 734 -13.64 -7.02 -37.41
CA GLY A 734 -13.89 -6.82 -38.84
C GLY A 734 -12.98 -5.79 -39.51
N PRO A 735 -12.88 -4.55 -38.99
CA PRO A 735 -12.01 -3.53 -39.57
C PRO A 735 -10.54 -3.93 -39.55
N ARG A 736 -10.07 -4.54 -38.45
CA ARG A 736 -8.67 -4.99 -38.28
C ARG A 736 -8.33 -6.14 -39.23
N LEU A 737 -9.20 -7.13 -39.34
CA LEU A 737 -9.02 -8.27 -40.24
C LEU A 737 -9.05 -7.84 -41.71
N ARG A 738 -9.93 -6.91 -42.09
CA ARG A 738 -9.94 -6.38 -43.46
C ARG A 738 -8.67 -5.59 -43.78
N ALA A 739 -8.22 -4.72 -42.87
CA ALA A 739 -7.03 -3.90 -43.07
C ALA A 739 -5.75 -4.75 -43.17
N VAL A 740 -5.59 -5.76 -42.32
CA VAL A 740 -4.35 -6.57 -42.26
C VAL A 740 -4.36 -7.75 -43.24
N LEU A 741 -5.49 -8.45 -43.37
CA LEU A 741 -5.57 -9.71 -44.12
C LEU A 741 -6.32 -9.59 -45.45
N GLY A 742 -6.95 -8.45 -45.73
CA GLY A 742 -7.73 -8.24 -46.96
C GLY A 742 -8.98 -9.12 -47.08
N VAL A 743 -9.42 -9.76 -45.99
CA VAL A 743 -10.58 -10.68 -46.02
C VAL A 743 -11.88 -9.92 -46.26
N PRO A 744 -12.86 -10.52 -46.98
CA PRO A 744 -14.17 -9.91 -47.16
C PRO A 744 -14.93 -9.85 -45.83
N VAL A 745 -15.34 -8.66 -45.44
CA VAL A 745 -16.08 -8.39 -44.19
C VAL A 745 -17.42 -7.72 -44.53
N PRO A 746 -18.53 -8.12 -43.90
CA PRO A 746 -19.84 -7.48 -44.12
C PRO A 746 -19.81 -5.97 -43.85
N SER A 747 -20.58 -5.18 -44.60
CA SER A 747 -20.62 -3.72 -44.47
C SER A 747 -20.99 -3.23 -43.06
N TRP A 748 -21.86 -3.95 -42.36
CA TRP A 748 -22.25 -3.64 -40.98
C TRP A 748 -21.12 -3.92 -39.96
N ALA A 749 -20.21 -4.86 -40.25
CA ALA A 749 -19.02 -5.14 -39.44
C ALA A 749 -17.83 -4.22 -39.77
N LEU A 750 -18.03 -3.28 -40.71
CA LEU A 750 -17.05 -2.26 -41.09
C LEU A 750 -17.37 -0.88 -40.47
N VAL A 751 -18.48 -0.78 -39.73
CA VAL A 751 -18.88 0.46 -39.06
C VAL A 751 -17.87 0.77 -37.94
N PRO A 752 -17.31 2.00 -37.86
CA PRO A 752 -16.06 2.25 -37.15
C PRO A 752 -16.23 2.19 -35.63
N GLY A 753 -15.54 1.23 -35.00
CA GLY A 753 -15.29 1.19 -33.56
C GLY A 753 -13.81 1.21 -33.20
N VAL A 754 -12.91 0.68 -34.04
CA VAL A 754 -11.49 0.44 -33.70
C VAL A 754 -10.52 1.21 -34.62
N GLY A 755 -11.00 2.24 -35.34
CA GLY A 755 -10.18 3.08 -36.23
C GLY A 755 -10.06 4.53 -35.77
N PRO A 756 -9.06 5.28 -36.29
CA PRO A 756 -8.96 6.73 -36.07
C PRO A 756 -10.26 7.42 -36.47
N ARG A 757 -10.83 8.21 -35.56
CA ARG A 757 -12.11 8.93 -35.78
C ARG A 757 -12.02 10.02 -36.85
N ASP A 758 -10.80 10.44 -37.21
CA ASP A 758 -10.55 11.60 -38.07
C ASP A 758 -10.43 11.27 -39.57
N GLY A 759 -10.82 10.06 -40.00
CA GLY A 759 -10.72 9.71 -41.43
C GLY A 759 -9.28 9.58 -41.94
N LYS A 760 -8.28 9.56 -41.05
CA LYS A 760 -6.95 9.06 -41.40
C LYS A 760 -7.10 7.61 -41.86
N ALA A 761 -6.68 7.36 -43.09
CA ALA A 761 -6.79 6.06 -43.71
C ALA A 761 -6.11 5.01 -42.83
N TRP A 762 -6.78 3.86 -42.66
CA TRP A 762 -6.21 2.65 -42.08
C TRP A 762 -4.93 2.18 -42.78
N GLU A 763 -4.59 2.82 -43.91
CA GLU A 763 -3.44 2.58 -44.77
C GLU A 763 -2.09 2.92 -44.10
N ASP A 764 -2.04 3.86 -43.15
CA ASP A 764 -0.79 4.24 -42.44
C ASP A 764 -0.56 3.51 -41.09
N ALA A 765 -1.49 2.65 -40.66
CA ALA A 765 -1.47 1.98 -39.34
C ALA A 765 -1.27 0.45 -39.41
N GLY A 766 -0.92 -0.08 -40.60
CA GLY A 766 -0.88 -1.52 -40.88
C GLY A 766 -0.03 -2.33 -39.90
N ASP A 767 1.17 -1.84 -39.57
CA ASP A 767 2.08 -2.54 -38.64
C ASP A 767 1.52 -2.63 -37.22
N LYS A 768 0.93 -1.56 -36.69
CA LYS A 768 0.32 -1.57 -35.35
C LYS A 768 -0.87 -2.54 -35.24
N LEU A 769 -1.65 -2.66 -36.31
CA LEU A 769 -2.81 -3.56 -36.36
C LEU A 769 -2.40 -5.03 -36.47
N LEU A 770 -1.37 -5.31 -37.28
CA LEU A 770 -0.75 -6.63 -37.38
C LEU A 770 -0.14 -7.05 -36.04
N ASP A 771 0.67 -6.18 -35.45
CA ASP A 771 1.31 -6.40 -34.14
C ASP A 771 0.24 -6.66 -33.05
N GLY A 772 -0.91 -5.99 -33.12
CA GLY A 772 -2.06 -6.26 -32.25
C GLY A 772 -2.68 -7.66 -32.41
N LEU A 773 -2.73 -8.22 -33.62
CA LEU A 773 -3.21 -9.59 -33.87
C LEU A 773 -2.20 -10.63 -33.38
N VAL A 774 -0.91 -10.41 -33.67
CA VAL A 774 0.18 -11.30 -33.24
C VAL A 774 0.32 -11.28 -31.72
N ALA A 775 0.21 -10.12 -31.07
CA ALA A 775 0.23 -10.02 -29.62
C ALA A 775 -0.97 -10.74 -28.96
N ARG A 776 -2.17 -10.70 -29.58
CA ARG A 776 -3.33 -11.49 -29.10
C ARG A 776 -3.07 -12.99 -29.22
N PHE A 777 -2.51 -13.44 -30.33
CA PHE A 777 -2.10 -14.84 -30.51
C PHE A 777 -1.09 -15.25 -29.43
N ALA A 778 -0.04 -14.46 -29.21
CA ALA A 778 1.00 -14.77 -28.23
C ALA A 778 0.47 -14.88 -26.79
N ARG A 779 -0.48 -14.03 -26.38
CA ARG A 779 -1.07 -14.08 -25.02
C ARG A 779 -1.96 -15.29 -24.76
N THR A 780 -2.45 -15.92 -25.82
CA THR A 780 -3.34 -17.09 -25.73
C THR A 780 -2.59 -18.40 -25.90
N HIS A 781 -1.28 -18.34 -26.15
CA HIS A 781 -0.41 -19.50 -26.34
C HIS A 781 0.74 -19.47 -25.33
N THR A 782 1.37 -20.62 -25.11
CA THR A 782 2.58 -20.73 -24.27
C THR A 782 3.81 -20.56 -25.13
N LEU A 783 4.53 -21.65 -25.42
CA LEU A 783 5.68 -21.65 -26.32
C LEU A 783 5.16 -21.92 -27.74
N PHE A 784 5.46 -21.04 -28.69
CA PHE A 784 5.03 -21.19 -30.08
C PHE A 784 6.16 -20.80 -31.04
N GLY A 785 6.17 -21.38 -32.25
CA GLY A 785 7.10 -21.01 -33.31
C GLY A 785 6.50 -19.96 -34.27
N THR A 786 7.36 -19.34 -35.09
CA THR A 786 6.92 -18.37 -36.09
C THR A 786 5.93 -18.98 -37.09
N GLY A 787 6.14 -20.26 -37.45
CA GLY A 787 5.24 -21.02 -38.32
C GLY A 787 3.83 -21.21 -37.72
N ASP A 788 3.73 -21.40 -36.41
CA ASP A 788 2.45 -21.59 -35.72
C ASP A 788 1.60 -20.31 -35.77
N ALA A 789 2.23 -19.15 -35.47
CA ALA A 789 1.57 -17.85 -35.55
C ALA A 789 1.15 -17.51 -36.99
N ALA A 790 2.02 -17.78 -37.97
CA ALA A 790 1.73 -17.56 -39.38
C ALA A 790 0.53 -18.40 -39.87
N ALA A 791 0.51 -19.69 -39.54
CA ALA A 791 -0.58 -20.59 -39.92
C ALA A 791 -1.90 -20.22 -39.24
N ALA A 792 -1.89 -19.90 -37.95
CA ALA A 792 -3.09 -19.56 -37.20
C ALA A 792 -3.77 -18.27 -37.67
N LEU A 793 -2.97 -17.25 -38.01
CA LEU A 793 -3.44 -15.93 -38.45
C LEU A 793 -3.60 -15.82 -39.97
N GLY A 794 -3.19 -16.83 -40.75
CA GLY A 794 -3.23 -16.79 -42.21
C GLY A 794 -2.25 -15.79 -42.82
N LEU A 795 -1.11 -15.56 -42.15
CA LEU A 795 -0.05 -14.64 -42.55
C LEU A 795 1.07 -15.37 -43.30
N GLY A 796 1.82 -14.64 -44.12
CA GLY A 796 3.10 -15.14 -44.64
C GLY A 796 4.14 -15.27 -43.50
N PRO A 797 4.97 -16.33 -43.47
CA PRO A 797 5.96 -16.52 -42.40
C PRO A 797 6.90 -15.32 -42.17
N ALA A 798 7.25 -14.59 -43.24
CA ALA A 798 8.10 -13.40 -43.14
C ALA A 798 7.43 -12.22 -42.39
N LEU A 799 6.14 -11.97 -42.65
CA LEU A 799 5.38 -10.91 -41.97
C LEU A 799 5.15 -11.24 -40.50
N ALA A 800 4.90 -12.52 -40.19
CA ALA A 800 4.80 -12.98 -38.81
C ALA A 800 6.14 -12.81 -38.08
N ALA A 801 7.27 -13.19 -38.70
CA ALA A 801 8.60 -13.01 -38.12
C ALA A 801 8.90 -11.53 -37.82
N GLU A 802 8.62 -10.63 -38.76
CA GLU A 802 8.87 -9.19 -38.60
C GLU A 802 8.07 -8.59 -37.44
N SER A 803 6.78 -8.95 -37.34
CA SER A 803 5.92 -8.52 -36.23
C SER A 803 6.38 -9.08 -34.88
N LEU A 804 6.81 -10.35 -34.82
CA LEU A 804 7.34 -10.98 -33.61
C LEU A 804 8.63 -10.28 -33.14
N GLU A 805 9.54 -9.95 -34.06
CA GLU A 805 10.78 -9.22 -33.75
C GLU A 805 10.49 -7.79 -33.27
N ARG A 806 9.53 -7.07 -33.88
CA ARG A 806 9.09 -5.75 -33.38
C ARG A 806 8.50 -5.83 -31.98
N LEU A 807 7.65 -6.81 -31.72
CA LEU A 807 7.06 -7.03 -30.40
C LEU A 807 8.11 -7.45 -29.35
N ALA A 808 9.15 -8.18 -29.75
CA ALA A 808 10.27 -8.50 -28.88
C ALA A 808 11.15 -7.28 -28.58
N ALA A 809 11.44 -6.44 -29.59
CA ALA A 809 12.15 -5.18 -29.42
C ALA A 809 11.40 -4.20 -28.50
N ALA A 810 10.06 -4.23 -28.50
CA ALA A 810 9.20 -3.50 -27.57
C ALA A 810 9.12 -4.15 -26.16
N GLY A 811 9.91 -5.19 -25.87
CA GLY A 811 9.97 -5.87 -24.57
C GLY A 811 8.76 -6.75 -24.26
N ARG A 812 7.93 -7.06 -25.27
CA ARG A 812 6.61 -7.67 -25.11
C ARG A 812 6.63 -9.18 -25.25
N LEU A 813 7.44 -9.66 -26.19
CA LEU A 813 7.74 -11.06 -26.40
C LEU A 813 9.17 -11.37 -25.97
N THR A 814 9.39 -12.59 -25.51
CA THR A 814 10.73 -13.12 -25.24
C THR A 814 10.99 -14.27 -26.20
N ARG A 815 12.15 -14.23 -26.86
CA ARG A 815 12.63 -15.35 -27.67
C ARG A 815 13.39 -16.33 -26.79
N LEU A 816 13.01 -17.60 -26.83
CA LEU A 816 13.67 -18.71 -26.16
C LEU A 816 14.27 -19.61 -27.26
N GLY A 817 15.58 -19.76 -27.33
CA GLY A 817 16.22 -20.49 -28.44
C GLY A 817 16.06 -19.82 -29.83
N ALA A 818 16.01 -20.65 -30.88
CA ALA A 818 16.12 -20.19 -32.28
C ALA A 818 14.78 -19.76 -32.92
N ASP A 819 13.67 -20.45 -32.63
CA ASP A 819 12.33 -20.16 -33.16
C ASP A 819 11.24 -20.51 -32.15
N ARG A 820 11.44 -20.18 -30.86
CA ARG A 820 10.37 -20.22 -29.86
C ARG A 820 10.16 -18.84 -29.27
N TRP A 821 8.90 -18.45 -29.22
CA TRP A 821 8.42 -17.18 -28.71
C TRP A 821 7.46 -17.43 -27.56
N VAL A 822 7.45 -16.51 -26.61
CA VAL A 822 6.49 -16.49 -25.49
C VAL A 822 6.20 -15.06 -25.09
N ASP A 823 4.96 -14.79 -24.71
CA ASP A 823 4.57 -13.52 -24.10
C ASP A 823 5.18 -13.36 -22.69
N GLY A 824 5.67 -12.18 -22.35
CA GLY A 824 6.34 -11.93 -21.06
C GLY A 824 5.44 -12.15 -19.83
N GLY A 825 4.12 -11.93 -19.95
CA GLY A 825 3.14 -12.27 -18.91
C GLY A 825 2.94 -13.77 -18.75
N VAL A 826 2.85 -14.48 -19.88
CA VAL A 826 2.72 -15.96 -19.90
C VAL A 826 3.99 -16.62 -19.35
N LEU A 827 5.18 -16.15 -19.73
CA LEU A 827 6.46 -16.68 -19.22
C LEU A 827 6.57 -16.54 -17.70
N ARG A 828 6.15 -15.41 -17.12
CA ARG A 828 6.11 -15.22 -15.65
C ARG A 828 5.17 -16.22 -14.98
N ARG A 829 3.98 -16.45 -15.56
CA ARG A 829 3.00 -17.44 -15.05
C ARG A 829 3.57 -18.85 -15.09
N LEU A 830 4.21 -19.24 -16.20
CA LEU A 830 4.86 -20.54 -16.36
C LEU A 830 5.96 -20.74 -15.30
N ARG A 831 6.88 -19.77 -15.16
CA ARG A 831 7.97 -19.82 -14.16
C ARG A 831 7.45 -19.95 -12.74
N SER A 832 6.46 -19.14 -12.36
CA SER A 832 5.91 -19.15 -11.00
C SER A 832 5.28 -20.50 -10.66
N ARG A 833 4.51 -21.09 -11.58
CA ARG A 833 3.84 -22.38 -11.36
C ARG A 833 4.82 -23.56 -11.38
N SER A 834 5.80 -23.56 -12.29
CA SER A 834 6.87 -24.57 -12.32
C SER A 834 7.69 -24.54 -11.02
N LEU A 835 8.02 -23.35 -10.51
CA LEU A 835 8.72 -23.20 -9.24
C LEU A 835 7.85 -23.62 -8.03
N ALA A 836 6.56 -23.30 -8.04
CA ALA A 836 5.65 -23.74 -6.97
C ALA A 836 5.56 -25.27 -6.91
N ARG A 837 5.43 -25.93 -8.06
CA ARG A 837 5.42 -27.39 -8.19
C ARG A 837 6.74 -28.01 -7.72
N ALA A 838 7.88 -27.42 -8.07
CA ALA A 838 9.19 -27.84 -7.58
C ALA A 838 9.34 -27.68 -6.05
N ARG A 839 8.83 -26.59 -5.47
CA ARG A 839 8.82 -26.36 -4.01
C ARG A 839 7.90 -27.33 -3.26
N GLU A 840 6.76 -27.66 -3.85
CA GLU A 840 5.81 -28.63 -3.28
C GLU A 840 6.43 -30.03 -3.18
N ALA A 841 7.31 -30.40 -4.12
CA ALA A 841 8.07 -31.64 -4.08
C ALA A 841 9.12 -31.69 -2.93
N VAL A 842 9.49 -30.56 -2.32
CA VAL A 842 10.51 -30.44 -1.26
C VAL A 842 9.89 -29.94 0.07
N ARG A 843 8.60 -30.18 0.28
CA ARG A 843 7.89 -29.65 1.45
C ARG A 843 8.38 -30.31 2.76
N PRO A 844 8.69 -29.52 3.81
CA PRO A 844 9.03 -30.06 5.11
C PRO A 844 7.86 -30.87 5.69
N VAL A 845 8.18 -32.03 6.29
CA VAL A 845 7.21 -32.91 6.94
C VAL A 845 6.88 -32.43 8.35
N ASP A 846 5.71 -32.82 8.86
CA ASP A 846 5.32 -32.52 10.24
C ASP A 846 6.32 -33.08 11.26
N ALA A 847 6.46 -32.39 12.39
CA ALA A 847 7.33 -32.82 13.50
C ALA A 847 7.04 -34.27 13.94
N SER A 848 5.81 -34.73 13.82
CA SER A 848 5.41 -36.11 14.13
C SER A 848 6.00 -37.17 13.17
N ALA A 849 6.26 -36.80 11.91
CA ALA A 849 6.94 -37.66 10.95
C ALA A 849 8.44 -37.73 11.28
N TYR A 850 9.06 -36.61 11.63
CA TYR A 850 10.45 -36.57 12.08
C TYR A 850 10.67 -37.36 13.36
N VAL A 851 9.79 -37.24 14.36
CA VAL A 851 9.86 -38.00 15.62
C VAL A 851 9.70 -39.50 15.37
N ARG A 852 8.76 -39.93 14.51
CA ARG A 852 8.61 -41.35 14.15
C ARG A 852 9.85 -41.89 13.45
N PHE A 853 10.42 -41.13 12.52
CA PHE A 853 11.68 -41.48 11.87
C PHE A 853 12.81 -41.62 12.90
N LEU A 854 12.94 -40.68 13.83
CA LEU A 854 13.98 -40.69 14.86
C LEU A 854 13.81 -41.89 15.80
N LEU A 855 12.60 -42.20 16.25
CA LEU A 855 12.32 -43.35 17.11
C LEU A 855 12.54 -44.70 16.41
N ALA A 856 12.19 -44.80 15.13
CA ALA A 856 12.47 -45.98 14.32
C ALA A 856 13.98 -46.17 14.13
N ARG A 857 14.70 -45.08 13.87
CA ARG A 857 16.16 -45.10 13.69
C ARG A 857 16.93 -45.35 14.98
N GLN A 858 16.37 -44.97 16.12
CA GLN A 858 16.91 -45.26 17.45
C GLN A 858 16.54 -46.65 17.95
N GLU A 859 15.84 -47.46 17.13
CA GLU A 859 15.41 -48.83 17.43
C GLU A 859 14.51 -48.94 18.69
N VAL A 860 13.86 -47.84 19.09
CA VAL A 860 12.99 -47.76 20.28
C VAL A 860 11.53 -48.07 19.93
N VAL A 861 11.10 -47.77 18.69
CA VAL A 861 9.72 -48.01 18.24
C VAL A 861 9.72 -48.49 16.78
N ARG A 862 9.52 -49.79 16.56
CA ARG A 862 9.13 -50.34 15.25
C ARG A 862 7.73 -50.95 15.34
N PRO A 863 6.78 -50.59 14.46
CA PRO A 863 5.58 -51.38 14.27
C PRO A 863 5.91 -52.56 13.36
N GLY A 864 6.07 -53.76 13.93
CA GLY A 864 5.86 -54.99 13.16
C GLY A 864 6.83 -56.16 13.32
N GLU A 865 8.08 -56.02 13.79
CA GLU A 865 9.05 -57.13 14.07
C GLU A 865 10.41 -56.58 14.59
N PRO A 866 11.27 -57.41 15.23
CA PRO A 866 11.63 -57.31 16.65
C PRO A 866 12.70 -56.26 16.99
N ALA A 867 12.66 -55.80 18.25
CA ALA A 867 13.79 -55.20 18.96
C ALA A 867 15.01 -56.14 18.85
N LEU A 868 16.22 -55.58 18.87
CA LEU A 868 17.46 -56.38 18.88
C LEU A 868 17.36 -57.46 19.98
N SER A 869 18.04 -58.59 19.85
CA SER A 869 17.96 -59.66 20.86
C SER A 869 19.31 -60.32 21.08
N GLY A 870 19.52 -60.82 22.29
CA GLY A 870 20.75 -61.50 22.70
C GLY A 870 21.95 -60.56 22.78
N ILE A 871 23.12 -61.18 22.90
CA ILE A 871 24.42 -60.51 23.09
C ILE A 871 24.78 -59.64 21.87
N ASP A 872 24.55 -60.13 20.65
CA ASP A 872 24.77 -59.36 19.41
C ASP A 872 23.93 -58.08 19.36
N GLY A 873 22.72 -58.12 19.95
CA GLY A 873 21.88 -56.95 20.09
C GLY A 873 22.47 -55.88 21.01
N VAL A 874 23.09 -56.31 22.12
CA VAL A 874 23.80 -55.40 23.04
C VAL A 874 25.02 -54.79 22.34
N ALA A 875 25.79 -55.58 21.60
CA ALA A 875 26.93 -55.09 20.82
C ALA A 875 26.51 -54.05 19.77
N ALA A 876 25.38 -54.28 19.07
CA ALA A 876 24.84 -53.32 18.11
C ALA A 876 24.39 -51.99 18.76
N VAL A 877 23.78 -52.04 19.96
CA VAL A 877 23.45 -50.83 20.73
C VAL A 877 24.72 -50.10 21.18
N ILE A 878 25.76 -50.82 21.62
CA ILE A 878 27.04 -50.22 22.00
C ILE A 878 27.70 -49.53 20.81
N ALA A 879 27.71 -50.15 19.63
CA ALA A 879 28.23 -49.54 18.41
C ALA A 879 27.43 -48.29 18.00
N GLN A 880 26.10 -48.27 18.25
CA GLN A 880 25.26 -47.11 17.96
C GLN A 880 25.49 -45.95 18.94
N PHE A 881 25.78 -46.23 20.21
CA PHE A 881 26.00 -45.27 21.29
C PHE A 881 27.46 -45.17 21.72
N GLU A 882 28.37 -45.52 20.82
CA GLU A 882 29.80 -45.53 21.03
C GLU A 882 30.28 -44.16 21.56
N GLY A 883 30.96 -44.16 22.70
CA GLY A 883 31.43 -42.94 23.36
C GLY A 883 30.40 -42.14 24.17
N ALA A 884 29.13 -42.58 24.23
CA ALA A 884 28.13 -41.93 25.07
C ALA A 884 28.42 -42.19 26.57
N ALA A 885 28.71 -41.12 27.32
CA ALA A 885 29.00 -41.22 28.75
C ALA A 885 27.69 -41.14 29.58
N LEU A 886 27.20 -42.29 30.04
CA LEU A 886 25.98 -42.40 30.87
C LEU A 886 26.26 -43.17 32.15
N SER A 887 25.42 -43.01 33.18
CA SER A 887 25.55 -43.87 34.36
C SER A 887 25.20 -45.32 34.02
N MET A 888 25.80 -46.28 34.72
CA MET A 888 25.44 -47.70 34.51
C MET A 888 23.95 -47.98 34.74
N ALA A 889 23.32 -47.26 35.68
CA ALA A 889 21.88 -47.37 35.91
C ALA A 889 21.05 -46.96 34.69
N GLN A 890 21.49 -45.96 33.91
CA GLN A 890 20.82 -45.55 32.67
C GLN A 890 21.08 -46.53 31.53
N TRP A 891 22.30 -47.06 31.44
CA TRP A 891 22.63 -48.10 30.45
C TRP A 891 21.77 -49.35 30.64
N GLU A 892 21.74 -49.91 31.85
CA GLU A 892 21.03 -51.15 32.15
C GLU A 892 19.52 -50.95 32.37
N GLY A 893 19.08 -49.74 32.74
CA GLY A 893 17.67 -49.44 33.03
C GLY A 893 16.89 -48.91 31.82
N ASP A 894 17.51 -48.07 31.00
CA ASP A 894 16.81 -47.30 29.97
C ASP A 894 17.34 -47.58 28.55
N VAL A 895 18.65 -47.69 28.36
CA VAL A 895 19.24 -47.75 27.01
C VAL A 895 19.17 -49.14 26.40
N PHE A 896 19.70 -50.16 27.10
CA PHE A 896 19.67 -51.54 26.61
C PHE A 896 18.26 -52.14 26.63
N PRO A 897 17.46 -52.04 27.71
CA PRO A 897 16.13 -52.67 27.74
C PRO A 897 15.14 -52.08 26.73
N ALA A 898 15.30 -50.81 26.34
CA ALA A 898 14.43 -50.18 25.35
C ALA A 898 14.72 -50.64 23.90
N ARG A 899 15.88 -51.28 23.66
CA ARG A 899 16.37 -51.63 22.31
C ARG A 899 16.66 -53.12 22.15
N VAL A 900 16.96 -53.83 23.25
CA VAL A 900 17.27 -55.26 23.29
C VAL A 900 16.20 -56.00 24.11
N LEU A 901 15.41 -56.83 23.46
CA LEU A 901 14.19 -57.43 24.01
C LEU A 901 14.42 -58.28 25.27
N ASP A 902 15.49 -59.07 25.27
CA ASP A 902 15.82 -60.07 26.30
C ASP A 902 17.08 -59.69 27.08
N TYR A 903 17.41 -58.40 27.14
CA TYR A 903 18.60 -57.90 27.82
C TYR A 903 18.73 -58.43 29.25
N ARG A 904 19.93 -58.90 29.58
CA ARG A 904 20.35 -59.24 30.94
C ARG A 904 21.75 -58.65 31.18
N PRO A 905 22.06 -58.11 32.37
CA PRO A 905 23.39 -57.58 32.69
C PRO A 905 24.54 -58.52 32.33
N GLY A 906 24.36 -59.83 32.52
CA GLY A 906 25.35 -60.84 32.15
C GLY A 906 25.75 -60.87 30.67
N MET A 907 24.91 -60.36 29.76
CA MET A 907 25.26 -60.24 28.33
C MET A 907 26.33 -59.16 28.09
N LEU A 908 26.26 -58.07 28.86
CA LEU A 908 27.28 -57.01 28.83
C LEU A 908 28.57 -57.50 29.49
N ASP A 909 28.44 -58.20 30.63
CA ASP A 909 29.58 -58.81 31.31
C ASP A 909 30.32 -59.79 30.39
N GLU A 910 29.59 -60.56 29.57
CA GLU A 910 30.16 -61.50 28.60
C GLU A 910 30.95 -60.79 27.49
N LEU A 911 30.42 -59.68 26.94
CA LEU A 911 31.11 -58.86 25.93
C LEU A 911 32.37 -58.17 26.47
N VAL A 912 32.34 -57.75 27.74
CA VAL A 912 33.50 -57.16 28.41
C VAL A 912 34.52 -58.24 28.76
N ALA A 913 34.08 -59.41 29.21
CA ALA A 913 34.96 -60.52 29.57
C ALA A 913 35.61 -61.22 28.36
N SER A 914 34.91 -61.29 27.21
CA SER A 914 35.45 -61.78 25.95
C SER A 914 36.46 -60.81 25.32
N GLY A 915 36.49 -59.56 25.79
CA GLY A 915 37.33 -58.50 25.25
C GLY A 915 36.82 -57.95 23.92
N GLU A 916 35.53 -58.15 23.59
CA GLU A 916 34.89 -57.58 22.39
C GLU A 916 34.43 -56.14 22.60
N VAL A 917 34.23 -55.73 23.87
CA VAL A 917 33.87 -54.37 24.26
C VAL A 917 34.85 -53.83 25.29
N LEU A 918 35.37 -52.63 25.04
CA LEU A 918 36.10 -51.81 25.97
C LEU A 918 35.16 -50.85 26.69
N TRP A 919 35.46 -50.53 27.94
CA TRP A 919 34.73 -49.52 28.69
C TRP A 919 35.68 -48.50 29.31
N ALA A 920 35.23 -47.25 29.35
CA ALA A 920 35.93 -46.16 30.00
C ALA A 920 34.99 -45.50 31.00
N ALA A 921 35.43 -45.37 32.25
CA ALA A 921 34.70 -44.63 33.25
C ALA A 921 35.32 -43.25 33.46
N SER A 922 34.48 -42.23 33.53
CA SER A 922 34.86 -40.87 33.88
C SER A 922 33.94 -40.31 34.97
N THR A 923 34.34 -39.21 35.60
CA THR A 923 33.52 -38.52 36.58
C THR A 923 33.13 -37.16 36.03
N VAL A 924 31.84 -36.94 35.84
CA VAL A 924 31.30 -35.66 35.33
C VAL A 924 30.37 -35.10 36.40
N ALA A 925 30.67 -33.88 36.88
CA ALA A 925 29.88 -33.18 37.91
C ALA A 925 29.58 -34.03 39.17
N GLY A 926 30.55 -34.85 39.60
CA GLY A 926 30.44 -35.70 40.79
C GLY A 926 29.72 -37.04 40.59
N SER A 927 29.21 -37.33 39.39
CA SER A 927 28.59 -38.62 39.03
C SER A 927 29.54 -39.47 38.19
N ARG A 928 29.61 -40.78 38.49
CA ARG A 928 30.39 -41.74 37.69
C ARG A 928 29.58 -42.13 36.46
N VAL A 929 30.16 -41.89 35.29
CA VAL A 929 29.60 -42.26 34.00
C VAL A 929 30.54 -43.23 33.30
N VAL A 930 29.97 -44.10 32.48
CA VAL A 930 30.65 -45.14 31.73
C VAL A 930 30.27 -44.98 30.25
N ALA A 931 31.27 -45.04 29.39
CA ALA A 931 31.11 -45.15 27.95
C ALA A 931 31.66 -46.50 27.49
N PHE A 932 30.99 -47.12 26.53
CA PHE A 932 31.38 -48.38 25.92
C PHE A 932 31.84 -48.16 24.48
N TYR A 933 32.79 -48.98 24.07
CA TYR A 933 33.39 -48.96 22.73
C TYR A 933 33.58 -50.39 22.27
N PRO A 934 33.28 -50.72 21.01
CA PRO A 934 33.80 -51.94 20.39
C PRO A 934 35.33 -51.98 20.49
N THR A 935 35.95 -53.15 20.65
CA THR A 935 37.41 -53.24 20.82
C THR A 935 38.20 -52.77 19.60
N ASP A 936 37.62 -52.83 18.40
CA ASP A 936 38.19 -52.29 17.17
C ASP A 936 37.85 -50.81 16.93
N SER A 937 37.26 -50.14 17.92
CA SER A 937 36.88 -48.72 17.85
C SER A 937 38.09 -47.79 17.79
N PRO A 938 38.15 -46.88 16.80
CA PRO A 938 39.13 -45.80 16.77
C PRO A 938 38.80 -44.66 17.76
N LEU A 939 37.57 -44.64 18.31
CA LEU A 939 37.08 -43.68 19.31
C LEU A 939 37.39 -44.12 20.74
N ALA A 940 37.85 -45.37 20.93
CA ALA A 940 38.24 -45.87 22.23
C ALA A 940 39.46 -45.09 22.79
N PRO A 941 39.43 -44.69 24.07
CA PRO A 941 40.46 -43.82 24.65
C PRO A 941 41.84 -44.47 24.87
N LEU A 942 42.14 -45.66 24.31
CA LEU A 942 43.43 -46.36 24.46
C LEU A 942 43.83 -47.14 23.18
N PRO A 943 45.08 -47.06 22.70
CA PRO A 943 45.68 -48.13 21.89
C PRO A 943 46.13 -49.28 22.81
N VAL A 944 45.78 -50.52 22.46
CA VAL A 944 46.07 -51.71 23.27
C VAL A 944 47.52 -52.17 23.03
N ASP A 945 48.46 -51.81 23.92
CA ASP A 945 49.79 -52.46 23.98
C ASP A 945 49.73 -53.68 24.92
N GLY A 946 49.88 -54.87 24.35
CA GLY A 946 49.47 -56.16 24.92
C GLY A 946 50.32 -56.79 26.04
N GLU A 947 51.19 -56.08 26.77
CA GLU A 947 52.08 -56.74 27.76
C GLU A 947 52.08 -56.20 29.20
N ALA A 948 51.33 -55.15 29.55
CA ALA A 948 51.20 -54.74 30.95
C ALA A 948 49.85 -54.08 31.21
N GLY A 949 48.93 -54.82 31.83
CA GLY A 949 47.55 -54.41 32.10
C GLY A 949 47.36 -53.25 33.10
N LEU A 950 47.96 -52.09 32.86
CA LEU A 950 47.66 -50.78 33.45
C LEU A 950 48.05 -49.68 32.44
N ALA A 951 47.07 -49.06 31.79
CA ALA A 951 47.30 -47.93 30.89
C ALA A 951 47.34 -46.60 31.65
N SER A 952 48.27 -45.71 31.28
CA SER A 952 48.29 -44.31 31.76
C SER A 952 47.19 -43.50 31.07
N PRO A 953 46.47 -42.62 31.79
CA PRO A 953 45.46 -41.76 31.19
C PRO A 953 46.13 -40.71 30.30
N VAL A 954 45.82 -40.70 29.01
CA VAL A 954 46.03 -39.51 28.18
C VAL A 954 44.87 -38.57 28.49
N ILE A 955 45.10 -37.58 29.34
CA ILE A 955 44.23 -36.42 29.44
C ILE A 955 44.56 -35.56 28.22
N SER A 956 43.79 -35.68 27.15
CA SER A 956 43.77 -34.65 26.11
C SER A 956 43.00 -33.45 26.69
N GLU A 957 43.71 -32.44 27.20
CA GLU A 957 43.11 -31.12 27.39
C GLU A 957 42.65 -30.58 26.03
N PRO A 958 41.48 -29.92 25.92
CA PRO A 958 40.99 -29.37 24.65
C PRO A 958 41.97 -28.30 24.15
N GLY A 959 42.75 -28.65 23.13
CA GLY A 959 43.66 -27.74 22.45
C GLY A 959 42.90 -26.67 21.65
N CYS A 960 43.37 -25.43 21.76
CA CYS A 960 42.89 -24.27 20.99
C CYS A 960 42.98 -24.55 19.47
N PRO A 961 41.93 -24.27 18.66
CA PRO A 961 41.96 -24.54 17.23
C PRO A 961 42.71 -23.41 16.49
N GLU A 962 43.96 -23.65 16.11
CA GLU A 962 44.64 -22.87 15.09
C GLU A 962 44.78 -23.66 13.78
N GLY A 963 44.17 -23.14 12.71
CA GLY A 963 44.74 -23.21 11.36
C GLY A 963 44.24 -24.28 10.39
N ARG A 964 43.44 -23.82 9.41
CA ARG A 964 43.14 -24.38 8.06
C ARG A 964 42.41 -25.74 8.00
N ALA A 965 41.21 -25.71 7.42
CA ALA A 965 40.46 -26.91 7.02
C ALA A 965 41.32 -27.82 6.14
N SER A 966 41.52 -29.05 6.58
CA SER A 966 42.24 -30.07 5.81
C SER A 966 41.35 -30.55 4.65
N SER A 967 41.93 -31.10 3.57
CA SER A 967 41.15 -31.71 2.48
C SER A 967 40.20 -32.81 2.98
N LEU A 968 40.56 -33.46 4.09
CA LEU A 968 39.75 -34.47 4.77
C LEU A 968 38.48 -33.89 5.40
N ASP A 969 38.53 -32.67 5.96
CA ASP A 969 37.35 -32.02 6.55
C ASP A 969 36.29 -31.74 5.46
N ALA A 970 36.71 -31.42 4.24
CA ALA A 970 35.82 -31.23 3.09
C ALA A 970 35.24 -32.57 2.59
N ASP A 971 36.04 -33.64 2.57
CA ASP A 971 35.58 -34.97 2.17
C ASP A 971 34.60 -35.57 3.20
N VAL A 972 34.81 -35.34 4.50
CA VAL A 972 33.86 -35.72 5.56
C VAL A 972 32.56 -34.92 5.43
N ARG A 973 32.61 -33.60 5.17
CA ARG A 973 31.39 -32.80 4.91
C ARG A 973 30.64 -33.28 3.67
N ARG A 974 31.35 -33.62 2.59
CA ARG A 974 30.74 -34.15 1.36
C ARG A 974 30.10 -35.51 1.63
N ALA A 975 30.79 -36.40 2.32
CA ALA A 975 30.24 -37.69 2.72
C ALA A 975 28.97 -37.52 3.56
N LEU A 976 28.97 -36.62 4.57
CA LEU A 976 27.77 -36.33 5.37
C LEU A 976 26.61 -35.73 4.55
N ALA A 977 26.92 -34.94 3.52
CA ALA A 977 25.90 -34.42 2.60
C ALA A 977 25.32 -35.52 1.69
N ASP A 978 26.15 -36.47 1.26
CA ASP A 978 25.78 -37.52 0.30
C ASP A 978 25.06 -38.70 0.98
N VAL A 979 25.58 -39.22 2.09
CA VAL A 979 24.97 -40.36 2.82
C VAL A 979 24.06 -39.93 3.98
N GLY A 980 24.01 -38.63 4.31
CA GLY A 980 23.21 -38.10 5.42
C GLY A 980 23.79 -38.48 6.79
N PRO A 981 23.02 -38.32 7.88
CA PRO A 981 23.47 -38.77 9.19
C PRO A 981 23.62 -40.29 9.14
N VAL A 982 24.80 -40.82 9.43
CA VAL A 982 25.12 -42.26 9.46
C VAL A 982 26.02 -42.57 10.66
N PRO A 983 26.02 -43.81 11.19
CA PRO A 983 26.99 -44.23 12.20
C PRO A 983 28.42 -43.98 11.75
N PHE A 984 29.31 -43.70 12.70
CA PHE A 984 30.69 -43.31 12.42
C PHE A 984 31.40 -44.31 11.49
N ARG A 985 31.20 -45.61 11.68
CA ARG A 985 31.80 -46.66 10.84
C ARG A 985 31.40 -46.60 9.37
N LEU A 986 30.11 -46.34 9.08
CA LEU A 986 29.64 -46.18 7.71
C LEU A 986 30.12 -44.87 7.07
N LEU A 987 30.28 -43.82 7.88
CA LEU A 987 30.90 -42.58 7.44
C LEU A 987 32.38 -42.79 7.11
N ALA A 988 33.14 -43.45 8.00
CA ALA A 988 34.56 -43.73 7.81
C ALA A 988 34.80 -44.61 6.58
N GLU A 989 34.01 -45.67 6.38
CA GLU A 989 34.06 -46.50 5.16
C GLU A 989 33.72 -45.72 3.89
N HIS A 990 32.75 -44.80 3.96
CA HIS A 990 32.39 -43.97 2.82
C HIS A 990 33.53 -43.00 2.48
N VAL A 991 34.05 -42.29 3.48
CA VAL A 991 35.16 -41.35 3.33
C VAL A 991 36.42 -42.07 2.83
N ALA A 992 36.74 -43.25 3.35
CA ALA A 992 37.87 -44.07 2.88
C ALA A 992 37.74 -44.51 1.41
N ARG A 993 36.51 -44.70 0.91
CA ARG A 993 36.25 -45.03 -0.52
C ARG A 993 36.31 -43.82 -1.44
N THR A 994 35.98 -42.62 -0.94
CA THR A 994 35.83 -41.41 -1.76
C THR A 994 37.02 -40.44 -1.64
N ALA A 995 37.87 -40.57 -0.63
CA ALA A 995 39.01 -39.71 -0.41
C ALA A 995 40.15 -39.99 -1.41
N SER A 996 40.90 -38.94 -1.78
CA SER A 996 42.10 -39.05 -2.62
C SER A 996 43.29 -39.66 -1.85
N VAL A 997 43.90 -40.71 -2.42
CA VAL A 997 44.96 -41.57 -1.83
C VAL A 997 46.11 -40.78 -1.17
N PRO A 998 46.60 -41.18 0.03
CA PRO A 998 46.25 -42.38 0.78
C PRO A 998 44.93 -42.27 1.55
N ALA A 999 44.22 -43.40 1.68
CA ALA A 999 42.94 -43.44 2.38
C ALA A 999 43.13 -43.03 3.85
N PRO A 1000 42.32 -42.07 4.35
CA PRO A 1000 42.42 -41.61 5.73
C PRO A 1000 42.10 -42.76 6.68
N THR A 1001 42.86 -42.86 7.76
CA THR A 1001 42.58 -43.77 8.85
C THR A 1001 41.32 -43.33 9.59
N ASP A 1002 40.61 -44.27 10.20
CA ASP A 1002 39.39 -43.93 10.94
C ASP A 1002 39.67 -42.92 12.07
N ARG A 1003 40.88 -42.94 12.66
CA ARG A 1003 41.28 -41.94 13.66
C ARG A 1003 41.37 -40.53 13.08
N GLU A 1004 41.91 -40.38 11.86
CA GLU A 1004 41.96 -39.07 11.19
C GLU A 1004 40.56 -38.57 10.81
N VAL A 1005 39.64 -39.47 10.45
CA VAL A 1005 38.23 -39.14 10.19
C VAL A 1005 37.52 -38.70 11.48
N ALA A 1006 37.80 -39.35 12.61
CA ALA A 1006 37.27 -38.96 13.93
C ALA A 1006 37.76 -37.57 14.36
N GLU A 1007 39.06 -37.32 14.27
CA GLU A 1007 39.66 -36.02 14.60
C GLU A 1007 39.14 -34.90 13.67
N ALA A 1008 38.91 -35.20 12.39
CA ALA A 1008 38.30 -34.26 11.44
C ALA A 1008 36.84 -33.95 11.82
N LEU A 1009 36.06 -34.96 12.20
CA LEU A 1009 34.69 -34.79 12.70
C LEU A 1009 34.65 -33.91 13.96
N GLU A 1010 35.56 -34.17 14.91
CA GLU A 1010 35.64 -33.40 16.15
C GLU A 1010 35.99 -31.93 15.86
N ARG A 1011 36.98 -31.69 14.99
CA ARG A 1011 37.28 -30.32 14.51
C ARG A 1011 36.07 -29.67 13.85
N LEU A 1012 35.33 -30.39 13.00
CA LEU A 1012 34.18 -29.86 12.27
C LEU A 1012 32.96 -29.53 13.14
N VAL A 1013 32.78 -30.25 14.25
CA VAL A 1013 31.68 -30.03 15.19
C VAL A 1013 31.95 -28.84 16.12
N TRP A 1014 33.22 -28.59 16.44
CA TRP A 1014 33.64 -27.54 17.38
C TRP A 1014 34.27 -26.30 16.72
N ALA A 1015 34.47 -26.30 15.41
CA ALA A 1015 34.81 -25.13 14.59
C ALA A 1015 33.54 -24.39 14.12
#